data_AF-A0A0F4GE33-F1
#
_entry.id   AF-A0A0F4GE33-F1
#
_cell.length_a   1.000
_cell.length_b   1.000
_cell.length_c   1.000
_cell.angle_alpha   90.00
_cell.angle_beta   90.00
_cell.angle_gamma   90.00
#
_symmetry.space_group_name_H-M   'P 1'
#
loop_
_entity.id
_entity.type
_entity.pdbx_description
1 polymer ?
#
loop_
_entity_poly.entity_id
_entity_poly.type
_entity_poly.pdbx_seq_one_letter_code
_entity_poly.pdbx_strand_id
1 'polypeptide(L)'
;MRPSLCLWAVGALAISYVQAEYTLNSTAVMDLPKCVSDCGLTVLLKMNCTLGAECYCARGGPVAIALTACVMAACPSLREPIQGLKFQADGCHWPRDRDFSTAVLTINVALFALTTLFLTARLASRMPRWSGAGFSWDDGVASLCYVPIVGIFVVGINMDYYGLGRDMWMVPTDSILTWSKWFFASMPLYFVAAFCTKLSLILLYLRIWPDDTGTNRIFRMGCKVIGLLLLLAAFVSVLTLIFGCNPISDAWRYANRAGGKCIDRVAAGYAFGGLNVIFDLIVILLPIPRMIALKVSMRQRIGVVSCFLIGLVVTVCSTVRLTHLYQLTNVRDPTMDFYPFLLWSVVEVYVSMICCCMPAMAGLLKRCVSHVANSSSIISSRNRINSFDLVRPEKSLNKGSQYSEEYVGMGSLPQVSKRSFGLPLEQMPKWSNDAEDKEDNKRFPHAISDFFAAPGVTIREQRMLEFIGQVTDKPMWQQKINDPDVVARWRAEACGTVEQQLTSSDHLDQQSFDYCLAELRDKAEYLRQHGVIHVVDVKATVVKVDLDLTDDFWKSLQSAVFNLEDVPDHLKDWHPYTNGRVLDLLHPSLFPLEFGKTRVLPEYSVPRDSCAKYTGMGEICPVPGVVADKTPFHKEVSWGNDSDTGMQAWGSFQWLPSEVAFSQNGNASIASYVNNLHPDKHKELYRVLETAVDKAMPLWNECLSWFHDRVRIHPERCGYEAYLAPTYPGPTEEEKQHEYYHSEEYHLQVWIRGHLDECTFKQPSACDFLPFETKAREAGAERIGLRTKFPDGLQNIELTPEKPQYDGSSWHVEGCLNEHIAATALFYYDSENVTDSHLYCRQHVDAEDMVMKPEQNEYEAACEMYGVEQEGSAVQELGKVLTKPGRILAFPNVL
;
A
#
# COMPACT_ATOMS: atom_id res chain seq x y z
N MET A 1 -3.80 -30.69 -58.40
CA MET A 1 -2.48 -30.11 -58.72
C MET A 1 -2.67 -28.65 -59.10
N ARG A 2 -2.40 -27.76 -58.14
CA ARG A 2 -2.29 -26.31 -58.32
C ARG A 2 -0.85 -25.95 -57.97
N PRO A 3 -0.20 -25.11 -58.78
CA PRO A 3 0.81 -24.18 -58.29
C PRO A 3 0.46 -22.76 -58.78
N SER A 4 1.07 -21.65 -58.37
CA SER A 4 1.79 -21.17 -57.19
C SER A 4 2.35 -19.79 -57.59
N LEU A 5 2.30 -18.83 -56.66
CA LEU A 5 3.27 -17.73 -56.46
C LEU A 5 3.21 -16.39 -57.24
N CYS A 6 3.03 -15.34 -56.41
CA CYS A 6 3.80 -14.08 -56.29
C CYS A 6 3.40 -12.80 -57.06
N LEU A 7 2.83 -11.86 -56.26
CA LEU A 7 3.33 -10.51 -55.93
C LEU A 7 3.81 -9.58 -57.06
N TRP A 8 3.15 -8.43 -57.20
CA TRP A 8 3.64 -7.05 -56.92
C TRP A 8 2.71 -6.03 -57.59
N ALA A 9 2.09 -5.15 -56.81
CA ALA A 9 1.62 -3.85 -57.28
C ALA A 9 1.56 -2.87 -56.10
N VAL A 10 2.62 -2.06 -55.97
CA VAL A 10 2.66 -0.82 -55.19
C VAL A 10 2.12 0.29 -56.08
N GLY A 11 1.19 1.09 -55.57
CA GLY A 11 0.68 2.26 -56.29
C GLY A 11 -0.41 3.02 -55.52
N ALA A 12 0.03 3.89 -54.61
CA ALA A 12 -0.64 5.11 -54.14
C ALA A 12 -2.15 5.03 -53.81
N LEU A 13 -2.47 4.69 -52.56
CA LEU A 13 -3.70 5.15 -51.92
C LEU A 13 -3.38 6.40 -51.10
N ALA A 14 -3.92 7.53 -51.56
CA ALA A 14 -3.97 8.76 -50.79
C ALA A 14 -4.59 8.48 -49.42
N ILE A 15 -3.86 8.81 -48.36
CA ILE A 15 -4.39 8.88 -47.01
C ILE A 15 -5.36 10.07 -47.00
N SER A 16 -6.63 9.82 -47.25
CA SER A 16 -7.69 10.68 -46.75
C SER A 16 -7.70 10.54 -45.24
N TYR A 17 -6.94 11.39 -44.56
CA TYR A 17 -7.23 11.74 -43.17
C TYR A 17 -8.67 12.23 -43.14
N VAL A 18 -9.57 11.44 -42.55
CA VAL A 18 -10.86 11.94 -42.11
C VAL A 18 -10.55 12.90 -40.96
N GLN A 19 -10.35 14.18 -41.28
CA GLN A 19 -10.56 15.22 -40.28
C GLN A 19 -12.03 15.12 -39.90
N ALA A 20 -12.32 14.66 -38.69
CA ALA A 20 -13.63 14.85 -38.10
C ALA A 20 -13.86 16.37 -38.05
N GLU A 21 -14.73 16.87 -38.92
CA GLU A 21 -15.28 18.22 -38.78
C GLU A 21 -16.03 18.25 -37.45
N TYR A 22 -15.41 18.84 -36.43
CA TYR A 22 -16.10 19.25 -35.22
C TYR A 22 -17.03 20.40 -35.59
N THR A 23 -18.25 20.09 -36.03
CA THR A 23 -19.27 21.09 -36.33
C THR A 23 -19.74 21.73 -35.02
N LEU A 24 -19.06 22.78 -34.60
CA LEU A 24 -19.57 23.72 -33.60
C LEU A 24 -20.81 24.40 -34.18
N ASN A 25 -21.93 24.26 -33.48
CA ASN A 25 -23.23 24.80 -33.89
C ASN A 25 -23.10 26.33 -34.09
N SER A 26 -23.25 26.81 -35.32
CA SER A 26 -22.98 28.21 -35.70
C SER A 26 -23.88 29.23 -34.96
N THR A 27 -25.00 28.78 -34.41
CA THR A 27 -25.87 29.60 -33.55
C THR A 27 -25.30 29.84 -32.15
N ALA A 28 -24.54 28.90 -31.59
CA ALA A 28 -24.02 28.98 -30.22
C ALA A 28 -22.89 30.02 -30.08
N VAL A 29 -22.19 30.35 -31.17
CA VAL A 29 -21.18 31.44 -31.18
C VAL A 29 -21.84 32.81 -31.03
N MET A 30 -23.09 32.97 -31.50
CA MET A 30 -23.83 34.23 -31.39
C MET A 30 -24.34 34.50 -29.97
N ASP A 31 -24.43 33.46 -29.13
CA ASP A 31 -24.86 33.57 -27.73
C ASP A 31 -23.71 33.90 -26.76
N LEU A 32 -22.46 33.95 -27.25
CA LEU A 32 -21.31 34.33 -26.44
C LEU A 32 -21.30 35.83 -26.13
N PRO A 33 -20.86 36.24 -24.92
CA PRO A 33 -20.64 37.64 -24.61
C PRO A 33 -19.62 38.26 -25.56
N LYS A 34 -19.89 39.49 -26.01
CA LYS A 34 -19.06 40.20 -27.01
C LYS A 34 -17.58 40.28 -26.64
N CYS A 35 -17.26 40.51 -25.36
CA CYS A 35 -15.88 40.56 -24.89
C CYS A 35 -15.14 39.20 -25.03
N VAL A 36 -15.86 38.08 -24.94
CA VAL A 36 -15.31 36.73 -25.11
C VAL A 36 -15.09 36.43 -26.59
N SER A 37 -16.06 36.76 -27.45
CA SER A 37 -15.94 36.58 -28.89
C SER A 37 -14.81 37.42 -29.49
N ASP A 38 -14.67 38.68 -29.05
CA ASP A 38 -13.60 39.59 -29.52
C ASP A 38 -12.20 39.07 -29.16
N CYS A 39 -12.05 38.54 -27.93
CA CYS A 39 -10.82 37.86 -27.51
C CYS A 39 -10.57 36.57 -28.29
N GLY A 40 -11.60 35.77 -28.52
CA GLY A 40 -11.56 34.58 -29.37
C GLY A 40 -11.00 34.89 -30.75
N LEU A 41 -11.58 35.86 -31.44
CA LEU A 41 -11.13 36.30 -32.77
C LEU A 41 -9.67 36.78 -32.74
N THR A 42 -9.31 37.62 -31.78
CA THR A 42 -7.97 38.21 -31.70
C THR A 42 -6.89 37.14 -31.46
N VAL A 43 -7.11 36.25 -30.49
CA VAL A 43 -6.12 35.24 -30.09
C VAL A 43 -6.02 34.12 -31.13
N LEU A 44 -7.15 33.63 -31.63
CA LEU A 44 -7.18 32.54 -32.61
C LEU A 44 -6.55 32.94 -33.95
N LEU A 45 -6.82 34.16 -34.43
CA LEU A 45 -6.15 34.70 -35.62
C LEU A 45 -4.64 34.87 -35.40
N LYS A 46 -4.24 35.42 -34.24
CA LYS A 46 -2.82 35.64 -33.92
C LYS A 46 -2.03 34.34 -33.79
N MET A 47 -2.65 33.28 -33.29
CA MET A 47 -2.00 31.98 -33.05
C MET A 47 -2.29 30.94 -34.13
N ASN A 48 -2.91 31.35 -35.25
CA ASN A 48 -3.25 30.50 -36.39
C ASN A 48 -3.99 29.21 -35.99
N CYS A 49 -4.98 29.34 -35.13
CA CYS A 49 -5.76 28.24 -34.57
C CYS A 49 -7.25 28.44 -34.86
N THR A 50 -7.99 27.36 -35.11
CA THR A 50 -9.44 27.42 -35.38
C THR A 50 -10.25 26.84 -34.23
N LEU A 51 -11.52 27.23 -34.12
CA LEU A 51 -12.45 26.64 -33.14
C LEU A 51 -12.58 25.13 -33.36
N GLY A 52 -12.61 24.36 -32.27
CA GLY A 52 -12.69 22.89 -32.30
C GLY A 52 -11.39 22.17 -32.72
N ALA A 53 -10.35 22.88 -33.15
CA ALA A 53 -9.06 22.27 -33.45
C ALA A 53 -8.31 21.88 -32.17
N GLU A 54 -7.36 20.96 -32.29
CA GLU A 54 -6.54 20.46 -31.17
C GLU A 54 -5.83 21.60 -30.41
N CYS A 55 -5.32 22.61 -31.12
CA CYS A 55 -4.71 23.80 -30.54
C CYS A 55 -5.67 24.63 -29.66
N TYR A 56 -6.97 24.63 -29.97
CA TYR A 56 -8.01 25.31 -29.19
C TYR A 56 -8.49 24.44 -28.02
N CYS A 57 -8.53 23.13 -28.21
CA CYS A 57 -9.01 22.18 -27.20
C CYS A 57 -7.97 21.79 -26.14
N ALA A 58 -6.69 22.13 -26.34
CA ALA A 58 -5.62 21.92 -25.38
C ALA A 58 -5.77 22.78 -24.11
N ARG A 59 -6.20 22.18 -23.00
CA ARG A 59 -6.44 22.84 -21.68
C ARG A 59 -5.25 23.63 -21.14
N GLY A 60 -4.03 23.17 -21.44
CA GLY A 60 -2.75 23.73 -20.98
C GLY A 60 -2.04 24.66 -21.99
N GLY A 61 -2.50 24.70 -23.24
CA GLY A 61 -1.72 25.23 -24.37
C GLY A 61 -1.59 26.75 -24.43
N PRO A 62 -0.73 27.26 -25.34
CA PRO A 62 -0.51 28.70 -25.54
C PRO A 62 -1.80 29.47 -25.87
N VAL A 63 -2.71 28.86 -26.64
CA VAL A 63 -4.02 29.45 -27.00
C VAL A 63 -4.90 29.61 -25.76
N ALA A 64 -5.00 28.59 -24.89
CA ALA A 64 -5.78 28.67 -23.65
C ALA A 64 -5.22 29.74 -22.69
N ILE A 65 -3.89 29.88 -22.60
CA ILE A 65 -3.24 30.93 -21.79
C ILE A 65 -3.60 32.31 -22.34
N ALA A 66 -3.43 32.52 -23.64
CA ALA A 66 -3.69 33.81 -24.28
C ALA A 66 -5.18 34.18 -24.25
N LEU A 67 -6.08 33.20 -24.46
CA LEU A 67 -7.52 33.39 -24.31
C LEU A 67 -7.88 33.77 -22.88
N THR A 68 -7.40 33.02 -21.88
CA THR A 68 -7.64 33.32 -20.46
C THR A 68 -7.15 34.72 -20.12
N ALA A 69 -5.92 35.08 -20.51
CA ALA A 69 -5.37 36.41 -20.26
C ALA A 69 -6.18 37.52 -20.94
N CYS A 70 -6.60 37.33 -22.20
CA CYS A 70 -7.42 38.30 -22.91
C CYS A 70 -8.80 38.47 -22.28
N VAL A 71 -9.51 37.37 -22.04
CA VAL A 71 -10.86 37.38 -21.49
C VAL A 71 -10.84 37.92 -20.05
N MET A 72 -9.79 37.58 -19.29
CA MET A 72 -9.46 38.15 -17.97
C MET A 72 -8.84 39.54 -18.02
N ALA A 73 -8.62 40.17 -19.19
CA ALA A 73 -8.33 41.60 -19.35
C ALA A 73 -9.47 42.44 -20.01
N ALA A 74 -10.33 41.81 -20.82
CA ALA A 74 -11.39 42.49 -21.59
C ALA A 74 -12.80 42.39 -20.96
N CYS A 75 -13.20 41.27 -20.35
CA CYS A 75 -14.55 41.09 -19.80
C CYS A 75 -14.75 41.64 -18.37
N PRO A 76 -15.75 42.51 -18.09
CA PRO A 76 -15.87 43.26 -16.84
C PRO A 76 -16.34 42.43 -15.63
N SER A 77 -17.07 41.34 -15.86
CA SER A 77 -17.54 40.42 -14.81
C SER A 77 -16.94 39.02 -15.03
N LEU A 78 -16.89 38.21 -13.97
CA LEU A 78 -16.39 36.84 -14.01
C LEU A 78 -17.38 35.87 -14.68
N ARG A 79 -18.65 36.26 -14.83
CA ARG A 79 -19.68 35.43 -15.46
C ARG A 79 -19.37 35.14 -16.93
N GLU A 80 -18.89 36.14 -17.66
CA GLU A 80 -18.60 36.09 -19.08
C GLU A 80 -17.38 35.20 -19.39
N PRO A 81 -16.23 35.31 -18.69
CA PRO A 81 -15.13 34.34 -18.80
C PRO A 81 -15.56 32.89 -18.57
N ILE A 82 -16.39 32.63 -17.55
CA ILE A 82 -16.87 31.27 -17.25
C ILE A 82 -17.78 30.76 -18.37
N GLN A 83 -18.62 31.60 -18.97
CA GLN A 83 -19.43 31.23 -20.14
C GLN A 83 -18.56 30.87 -21.35
N GLY A 84 -17.47 31.62 -21.58
CA GLY A 84 -16.49 31.29 -22.61
C GLY A 84 -15.79 29.95 -22.38
N LEU A 85 -15.39 29.67 -21.13
CA LEU A 85 -14.79 28.39 -20.76
C LEU A 85 -15.74 27.21 -20.96
N LYS A 86 -17.03 27.38 -20.60
CA LYS A 86 -18.06 26.37 -20.85
C LYS A 86 -18.26 26.09 -22.32
N PHE A 87 -18.35 27.14 -23.12
CA PHE A 87 -18.46 27.03 -24.58
C PHE A 87 -17.27 26.27 -25.17
N GLN A 88 -16.05 26.57 -24.71
CA GLN A 88 -14.85 25.84 -25.11
C GLN A 88 -14.91 24.37 -24.69
N ALA A 89 -15.29 24.08 -23.45
CA ALA A 89 -15.40 22.73 -22.92
C ALA A 89 -16.44 21.87 -23.66
N ASP A 90 -17.61 22.48 -23.95
CA ASP A 90 -18.69 21.85 -24.70
C ASP A 90 -18.28 21.58 -26.16
N GLY A 91 -17.64 22.56 -26.81
CA GLY A 91 -17.17 22.44 -28.19
C GLY A 91 -15.97 21.50 -28.38
N CYS A 92 -15.21 21.25 -27.31
CA CYS A 92 -14.03 20.37 -27.30
C CYS A 92 -14.28 19.01 -26.64
N HIS A 93 -15.53 18.69 -26.29
CA HIS A 93 -15.92 17.43 -25.64
C HIS A 93 -15.03 17.03 -24.45
N TRP A 94 -14.73 18.01 -23.60
CA TRP A 94 -13.92 17.80 -22.41
C TRP A 94 -14.57 16.75 -21.47
N PRO A 95 -13.78 15.82 -20.89
CA PRO A 95 -14.28 14.77 -19.99
C PRO A 95 -15.10 15.34 -18.83
N ARG A 96 -16.15 14.61 -18.42
CA ARG A 96 -17.16 14.99 -17.42
C ARG A 96 -17.27 14.03 -16.23
N ASP A 97 -16.38 13.06 -16.16
CA ASP A 97 -16.37 11.93 -15.22
C ASP A 97 -15.65 12.23 -13.89
N ARG A 98 -14.90 13.34 -13.83
CA ARG A 98 -14.16 13.75 -12.63
C ARG A 98 -15.09 14.41 -11.60
N ASP A 99 -15.56 13.61 -10.64
CA ASP A 99 -16.33 14.07 -9.48
C ASP A 99 -15.80 13.43 -8.18
N PHE A 100 -15.15 14.23 -7.34
CA PHE A 100 -14.64 13.82 -6.02
C PHE A 100 -15.52 14.30 -4.85
N SER A 101 -16.68 14.91 -5.13
CA SER A 101 -17.52 15.56 -4.12
C SER A 101 -17.96 14.56 -3.04
N THR A 102 -18.37 13.34 -3.45
CA THR A 102 -18.81 12.30 -2.50
C THR A 102 -17.70 11.88 -1.53
N ALA A 103 -16.46 11.75 -2.00
CA ALA A 103 -15.32 11.40 -1.16
C ALA A 103 -15.01 12.52 -0.16
N VAL A 104 -14.96 13.77 -0.64
CA VAL A 104 -14.72 14.95 0.20
C VAL A 104 -15.80 15.10 1.27
N LEU A 105 -17.07 14.96 0.90
CA LEU A 105 -18.19 15.02 1.84
C LEU A 105 -18.13 13.90 2.90
N THR A 106 -17.84 12.67 2.47
CA THR A 106 -17.76 11.51 3.37
C THR A 106 -16.65 11.70 4.41
N ILE A 107 -15.46 12.13 3.97
CA ILE A 107 -14.33 12.39 4.87
C ILE A 107 -14.66 13.53 5.84
N ASN A 108 -15.25 14.62 5.35
CA ASN A 108 -15.63 15.76 6.17
C ASN A 108 -16.64 15.36 7.27
N VAL A 109 -17.67 14.58 6.93
CA VAL A 109 -18.68 14.10 7.90
C VAL A 109 -18.09 13.12 8.90
N ALA A 110 -17.30 12.15 8.44
CA ALA A 110 -16.71 11.13 9.31
C ALA A 110 -15.75 11.74 10.33
N LEU A 111 -14.85 12.61 9.88
CA LEU A 111 -13.89 13.27 10.77
C LEU A 111 -14.55 14.26 11.71
N PHE A 112 -15.57 15.02 11.26
CA PHE A 112 -16.34 15.89 12.15
C PHE A 112 -17.03 15.10 13.27
N ALA A 113 -17.65 13.97 12.94
CA ALA A 113 -18.26 13.09 13.93
C ALA A 113 -17.23 12.57 14.94
N LEU A 114 -16.05 12.18 14.46
CA LEU A 114 -14.95 11.73 15.32
C LEU A 114 -14.44 12.86 16.21
N THR A 115 -14.20 14.05 15.68
CA THR A 115 -13.79 15.23 16.45
C THR A 115 -14.83 15.58 17.53
N THR A 116 -16.12 15.49 17.21
CA THR A 116 -17.22 15.68 18.17
C THR A 116 -17.14 14.65 19.31
N LEU A 117 -16.91 13.37 18.98
CA LEU A 117 -16.76 12.29 19.94
C LEU A 117 -15.57 12.54 20.88
N PHE A 118 -14.42 12.97 20.36
CA PHE A 118 -13.23 13.23 21.17
C PHE A 118 -13.39 14.45 22.08
N LEU A 119 -14.02 15.53 21.61
CA LEU A 119 -14.32 16.69 22.46
C LEU A 119 -15.31 16.32 23.56
N THR A 120 -16.38 15.60 23.23
CA THR A 120 -17.37 15.18 24.22
C THR A 120 -16.74 14.25 25.26
N ALA A 121 -15.90 13.30 24.84
CA ALA A 121 -15.14 12.45 25.74
C ALA A 121 -14.18 13.24 26.64
N ARG A 122 -13.49 14.27 26.11
CA ARG A 122 -12.68 15.20 26.90
C ARG A 122 -13.52 15.91 27.96
N LEU A 123 -14.63 16.54 27.58
CA LEU A 123 -15.47 17.26 28.54
C LEU A 123 -16.03 16.33 29.60
N ALA A 124 -16.40 15.11 29.20
CA ALA A 124 -16.93 14.12 30.10
C ALA A 124 -15.88 13.58 31.09
N SER A 125 -14.61 13.46 30.67
CA SER A 125 -13.50 13.09 31.57
C SER A 125 -13.25 14.14 32.67
N ARG A 126 -13.60 15.41 32.41
CA ARG A 126 -13.44 16.54 33.33
C ARG A 126 -14.64 16.78 34.25
N MET A 127 -15.80 16.19 33.94
CA MET A 127 -17.02 16.37 34.75
C MET A 127 -16.84 15.88 36.19
N PRO A 128 -17.15 16.71 37.21
CA PRO A 128 -17.09 16.30 38.62
C PRO A 128 -18.00 15.10 38.95
N ARG A 129 -19.12 14.94 38.23
CA ARG A 129 -20.03 13.80 38.35
C ARG A 129 -19.35 12.45 38.10
N TRP A 130 -18.27 12.43 37.32
CA TRP A 130 -17.48 11.22 37.01
C TRP A 130 -16.10 11.26 37.68
N SER A 131 -15.98 11.99 38.79
CA SER A 131 -14.74 12.19 39.55
C SER A 131 -13.61 12.85 38.71
N GLY A 132 -13.97 13.65 37.70
CA GLY A 132 -13.04 14.42 36.87
C GLY A 132 -12.25 15.47 37.65
N ALA A 133 -11.09 15.86 37.12
CA ALA A 133 -10.19 16.86 37.73
C ALA A 133 -10.70 18.32 37.63
N GLY A 134 -11.98 18.53 37.28
CA GLY A 134 -12.59 19.83 37.02
C GLY A 134 -12.23 20.42 35.65
N PHE A 135 -12.96 21.45 35.25
CA PHE A 135 -12.68 22.23 34.03
C PHE A 135 -11.59 23.28 34.29
N SER A 136 -10.76 23.54 33.29
CA SER A 136 -9.72 24.57 33.31
C SER A 136 -9.65 25.29 31.96
N TRP A 137 -8.79 26.29 31.86
CA TRP A 137 -8.61 27.13 30.66
C TRP A 137 -8.32 26.32 29.39
N ASP A 138 -7.60 25.20 29.50
CA ASP A 138 -7.34 24.28 28.38
C ASP A 138 -8.64 23.70 27.78
N ASP A 139 -9.60 23.35 28.64
CA ASP A 139 -10.90 22.81 28.23
C ASP A 139 -11.80 23.92 27.65
N GLY A 140 -11.70 25.14 28.20
CA GLY A 140 -12.40 26.32 27.68
C GLY A 140 -11.92 26.71 26.28
N VAL A 141 -10.61 26.73 26.05
CA VAL A 141 -10.03 27.03 24.73
C VAL A 141 -10.33 25.93 23.73
N ALA A 142 -10.28 24.64 24.12
CA ALA A 142 -10.70 23.54 23.24
C ALA A 142 -12.17 23.68 22.83
N SER A 143 -13.05 24.01 23.78
CA SER A 143 -14.48 24.21 23.50
C SER A 143 -14.74 25.43 22.61
N LEU A 144 -13.99 26.52 22.80
CA LEU A 144 -14.07 27.71 21.95
C LEU A 144 -13.55 27.42 20.53
N CYS A 145 -12.48 26.64 20.41
CA CYS A 145 -11.92 26.17 19.14
C CYS A 145 -12.92 25.32 18.34
N TYR A 146 -13.87 24.68 19.01
CA TYR A 146 -14.90 23.91 18.33
C TYR A 146 -15.86 24.77 17.49
N VAL A 147 -16.01 26.06 17.81
CA VAL A 147 -16.86 26.99 17.04
C VAL A 147 -16.36 27.16 15.59
N PRO A 148 -15.09 27.54 15.32
CA PRO A 148 -14.58 27.58 13.96
C PRO A 148 -14.52 26.20 13.30
N ILE A 149 -14.35 25.11 14.05
CA ILE A 149 -14.44 23.73 13.52
C ILE A 149 -15.86 23.43 12.96
N VAL A 150 -16.92 23.81 13.69
CA VAL A 150 -18.31 23.74 13.18
C VAL A 150 -18.49 24.65 11.96
N GLY A 151 -17.87 25.84 11.99
CA GLY A 151 -17.83 26.73 10.84
C GLY A 151 -17.23 26.05 9.60
N ILE A 152 -16.05 25.43 9.72
CA ILE A 152 -15.38 24.70 8.65
C ILE A 152 -16.24 23.55 8.13
N PHE A 153 -16.92 22.81 9.02
CA PHE A 153 -17.85 21.76 8.63
C PHE A 153 -18.98 22.29 7.73
N VAL A 154 -19.64 23.37 8.15
CA VAL A 154 -20.73 24.02 7.40
C VAL A 154 -20.22 24.59 6.08
N VAL A 155 -19.06 25.26 6.09
CA VAL A 155 -18.45 25.79 4.87
C VAL A 155 -18.10 24.66 3.91
N GLY A 156 -17.53 23.55 4.40
CA GLY A 156 -17.18 22.38 3.59
C GLY A 156 -18.39 21.76 2.88
N ILE A 157 -19.52 21.59 3.57
CA ILE A 157 -20.77 21.10 2.95
C ILE A 157 -21.26 22.06 1.86
N ASN A 158 -21.21 23.36 2.12
CA ASN A 158 -21.65 24.35 1.13
C ASN A 158 -20.70 24.40 -0.07
N MET A 159 -19.39 24.32 0.15
CA MET A 159 -18.42 24.28 -0.94
C MET A 159 -18.61 23.04 -1.82
N ASP A 160 -18.85 21.86 -1.23
CA ASP A 160 -19.23 20.64 -1.94
C ASP A 160 -20.49 20.83 -2.80
N TYR A 161 -21.56 21.34 -2.18
CA TYR A 161 -22.83 21.62 -2.87
C TYR A 161 -22.66 22.56 -4.07
N TYR A 162 -21.84 23.60 -3.93
CA TYR A 162 -21.61 24.60 -4.98
C TYR A 162 -20.50 24.23 -5.98
N GLY A 163 -19.92 23.02 -5.90
CA GLY A 163 -19.11 22.45 -6.98
C GLY A 163 -17.67 22.05 -6.62
N LEU A 164 -17.26 22.05 -5.35
CA LEU A 164 -15.94 21.56 -4.96
C LEU A 164 -15.74 20.10 -5.41
N GLY A 165 -14.58 19.80 -6.02
CA GLY A 165 -14.27 18.47 -6.53
C GLY A 165 -14.92 18.15 -7.87
N ARG A 166 -15.54 19.14 -8.53
CA ARG A 166 -16.08 19.05 -9.90
C ARG A 166 -15.45 20.11 -10.79
N ASP A 167 -15.30 19.77 -12.07
CA ASP A 167 -14.75 20.70 -13.05
C ASP A 167 -15.64 21.95 -13.23
N MET A 168 -15.03 23.14 -13.24
CA MET A 168 -15.74 24.43 -13.22
C MET A 168 -16.68 24.61 -14.42
N TRP A 169 -16.39 24.01 -15.59
CA TRP A 169 -17.28 24.08 -16.75
C TRP A 169 -18.56 23.23 -16.58
N MET A 170 -18.60 22.28 -15.65
CA MET A 170 -19.80 21.49 -15.36
C MET A 170 -20.73 22.13 -14.33
N VAL A 171 -20.24 23.14 -13.61
CA VAL A 171 -20.94 23.76 -12.48
C VAL A 171 -21.66 25.03 -12.93
N PRO A 172 -22.91 25.32 -12.49
CA PRO A 172 -23.59 26.57 -12.79
C PRO A 172 -22.77 27.82 -12.40
N THR A 173 -22.80 28.86 -13.21
CA THR A 173 -21.92 30.04 -13.03
C THR A 173 -22.20 30.78 -11.71
N ASP A 174 -23.46 30.86 -11.30
CA ASP A 174 -23.86 31.47 -10.03
C ASP A 174 -23.40 30.63 -8.82
N SER A 175 -23.29 29.30 -8.98
CA SER A 175 -22.74 28.39 -7.96
C SER A 175 -21.24 28.63 -7.76
N ILE A 176 -20.47 28.81 -8.84
CA ILE A 176 -19.02 29.09 -8.76
C ILE A 176 -18.75 30.39 -7.98
N LEU A 177 -19.52 31.45 -8.25
CA LEU A 177 -19.42 32.71 -7.53
C LEU A 177 -19.75 32.57 -6.04
N THR A 178 -20.69 31.70 -5.72
CA THR A 178 -21.09 31.40 -4.35
C THR A 178 -20.03 30.56 -3.64
N TRP A 179 -19.46 29.57 -4.34
CA TRP A 179 -18.33 28.77 -3.89
C TRP A 179 -17.11 29.65 -3.53
N SER A 180 -16.77 30.65 -4.35
CA SER A 180 -15.64 31.56 -4.05
C SER A 180 -15.82 32.35 -2.75
N LYS A 181 -17.06 32.69 -2.38
CA LYS A 181 -17.36 33.36 -1.10
C LYS A 181 -17.19 32.40 0.08
N TRP A 182 -17.63 31.15 -0.07
CA TRP A 182 -17.42 30.11 0.95
C TRP A 182 -15.94 29.79 1.12
N PHE A 183 -15.17 29.73 0.03
CA PHE A 183 -13.71 29.58 0.07
C PHE A 183 -13.04 30.75 0.82
N PHE A 184 -13.46 31.99 0.58
CA PHE A 184 -12.97 33.14 1.34
C PHE A 184 -13.28 33.02 2.85
N ALA A 185 -14.48 32.54 3.20
CA ALA A 185 -14.89 32.35 4.58
C ALA A 185 -14.12 31.21 5.30
N SER A 186 -13.67 30.18 4.58
CA SER A 186 -12.94 29.05 5.18
C SER A 186 -11.55 29.44 5.68
N MET A 187 -10.86 30.36 4.98
CA MET A 187 -9.48 30.75 5.28
C MET A 187 -9.26 31.24 6.73
N PRO A 188 -9.99 32.25 7.24
CA PRO A 188 -9.79 32.70 8.62
C PRO A 188 -10.23 31.63 9.64
N LEU A 189 -11.27 30.85 9.34
CA LEU A 189 -11.73 29.78 10.24
C LEU A 189 -10.66 28.70 10.43
N TYR A 190 -9.98 28.31 9.36
CA TYR A 190 -8.88 27.35 9.39
C TYR A 190 -7.76 27.80 10.33
N PHE A 191 -7.23 29.02 10.16
CA PHE A 191 -6.12 29.48 11.00
C PHE A 191 -6.52 29.66 12.47
N VAL A 192 -7.74 30.12 12.75
CA VAL A 192 -8.23 30.19 14.14
C VAL A 192 -8.26 28.78 14.74
N ALA A 193 -8.80 27.79 14.03
CA ALA A 193 -8.83 26.41 14.51
C ALA A 193 -7.42 25.83 14.72
N ALA A 194 -6.52 25.98 13.74
CA ALA A 194 -5.17 25.44 13.75
C ALA A 194 -4.30 26.01 14.89
N PHE A 195 -4.43 27.30 15.22
CA PHE A 195 -3.68 27.91 16.32
C PHE A 195 -4.35 27.70 17.69
N CYS A 196 -5.69 27.65 17.77
CA CYS A 196 -6.40 27.45 19.04
C CYS A 196 -6.23 26.02 19.60
N THR A 197 -6.14 24.99 18.75
CA THR A 197 -5.83 23.61 19.21
C THR A 197 -4.45 23.54 19.89
N LYS A 198 -3.43 24.19 19.31
CA LYS A 198 -2.09 24.33 19.87
C LYS A 198 -2.11 25.12 21.19
N LEU A 199 -2.87 26.20 21.26
CA LEU A 199 -3.03 26.97 22.49
C LEU A 199 -3.66 26.13 23.61
N SER A 200 -4.64 25.28 23.31
CA SER A 200 -5.21 24.33 24.28
C SER A 200 -4.15 23.34 24.80
N LEU A 201 -3.26 22.84 23.94
CA LEU A 201 -2.14 21.97 24.34
C LEU A 201 -1.14 22.69 25.25
N ILE A 202 -0.76 23.93 24.93
CA ILE A 202 0.13 24.75 25.78
C ILE A 202 -0.49 24.99 27.17
N LEU A 203 -1.79 25.30 27.22
CA LEU A 203 -2.50 25.48 28.50
C LEU A 203 -2.58 24.17 29.29
N LEU A 204 -2.74 23.04 28.60
CA LEU A 204 -2.68 21.73 29.21
C LEU A 204 -1.29 21.44 29.81
N TYR A 205 -0.20 21.80 29.12
CA TYR A 205 1.16 21.65 29.66
C TYR A 205 1.36 22.49 30.92
N LEU A 206 0.88 23.74 30.92
CA LEU A 206 0.93 24.61 32.10
C LEU A 206 0.10 24.06 33.29
N ARG A 207 -0.92 23.25 33.01
CA ARG A 207 -1.75 22.56 34.02
C ARG A 207 -1.07 21.30 34.56
N ILE A 208 -0.41 20.52 33.70
CA ILE A 208 0.27 19.26 34.08
C ILE A 208 1.49 19.54 34.97
N TRP A 209 2.24 20.60 34.69
CA TRP A 209 3.46 20.97 35.43
C TRP A 209 3.30 22.31 36.19
N PRO A 210 2.65 22.30 37.38
CA PRO A 210 2.56 23.46 38.26
C PRO A 210 3.93 23.88 38.83
N ASP A 211 4.00 25.09 39.40
CA ASP A 211 5.25 25.70 39.90
C ASP A 211 5.30 25.63 41.43
N ASP A 212 5.38 24.41 41.94
CA ASP A 212 5.35 24.17 43.39
C ASP A 212 6.76 24.23 44.03
N THR A 213 7.84 24.11 43.23
CA THR A 213 9.23 24.00 43.72
C THR A 213 10.27 24.82 42.95
N GLY A 214 9.87 25.69 41.99
CA GLY A 214 10.77 26.52 41.19
C GLY A 214 11.51 25.81 40.05
N THR A 215 11.53 24.47 40.04
CA THR A 215 12.19 23.62 39.03
C THR A 215 11.57 23.73 37.63
N ASN A 216 10.31 24.19 37.53
CA ASN A 216 9.53 24.27 36.28
C ASN A 216 9.48 25.68 35.66
N ARG A 217 10.14 26.67 36.28
CA ARG A 217 10.01 28.09 35.90
C ARG A 217 10.39 28.36 34.44
N ILE A 218 11.49 27.80 33.96
CA ILE A 218 11.99 27.98 32.57
C ILE A 218 10.99 27.40 31.56
N PHE A 219 10.54 26.16 31.79
CA PHE A 219 9.58 25.48 30.92
C PHE A 219 8.24 26.23 30.84
N ARG A 220 7.72 26.70 31.98
CA ARG A 220 6.48 27.49 32.02
C ARG A 220 6.64 28.84 31.33
N MET A 221 7.81 29.48 31.43
CA MET A 221 8.09 30.71 30.67
C MET A 221 8.08 30.43 29.17
N GLY A 222 8.72 29.34 28.72
CA GLY A 222 8.66 28.88 27.33
C GLY A 222 7.23 28.67 26.84
N CYS A 223 6.41 27.95 27.60
CA CYS A 223 4.98 27.76 27.30
C CYS A 223 4.22 29.09 27.15
N LYS A 224 4.45 30.06 28.04
CA LYS A 224 3.80 31.37 27.98
C LYS A 224 4.24 32.19 26.75
N VAL A 225 5.53 32.17 26.42
CA VAL A 225 6.07 32.85 25.24
C VAL A 225 5.50 32.24 23.97
N ILE A 226 5.52 30.91 23.83
CA ILE A 226 4.93 30.22 22.68
C ILE A 226 3.41 30.48 22.61
N GLY A 227 2.69 30.46 23.74
CA GLY A 227 1.27 30.81 23.79
C GLY A 227 0.97 32.23 23.30
N LEU A 228 1.81 33.21 23.65
CA LEU A 228 1.70 34.59 23.16
C LEU A 228 1.98 34.67 21.66
N LEU A 229 3.00 33.98 21.16
CA LEU A 229 3.34 33.95 19.74
C LEU A 229 2.24 33.29 18.89
N LEU A 230 1.61 32.22 19.40
CA LEU A 230 0.45 31.58 18.76
C LEU A 230 -0.73 32.54 18.66
N LEU A 231 -1.04 33.30 19.72
CA LEU A 231 -2.11 34.30 19.71
C LEU A 231 -1.82 35.42 18.70
N LEU A 232 -0.57 35.90 18.65
CA LEU A 232 -0.15 36.92 17.70
C LEU A 232 -0.24 36.41 16.26
N ALA A 233 0.23 35.19 16.00
CA ALA A 233 0.16 34.56 14.68
C ALA A 233 -1.29 34.37 14.22
N ALA A 234 -2.18 33.92 15.10
CA ALA A 234 -3.62 33.82 14.82
C ALA A 234 -4.24 35.20 14.50
N PHE A 235 -3.92 36.22 15.30
CA PHE A 235 -4.44 37.56 15.09
C PHE A 235 -3.98 38.17 13.76
N VAL A 236 -2.67 38.10 13.48
CA VAL A 236 -2.08 38.66 12.26
C VAL A 236 -2.57 37.92 11.01
N SER A 237 -2.62 36.60 11.05
CA SER A 237 -3.11 35.80 9.91
C SER A 237 -4.58 36.11 9.59
N VAL A 238 -5.46 36.18 10.58
CA VAL A 238 -6.87 36.50 10.38
C VAL A 238 -7.06 37.91 9.80
N LEU A 239 -6.38 38.92 10.35
CA LEU A 239 -6.47 40.28 9.80
C LEU A 239 -5.94 40.35 8.37
N THR A 240 -4.83 39.68 8.08
CA THR A 240 -4.22 39.66 6.75
C THR A 240 -5.12 38.98 5.73
N LEU A 241 -5.82 37.90 6.10
CA LEU A 241 -6.73 37.19 5.21
C LEU A 241 -8.03 37.95 4.95
N ILE A 242 -8.58 38.62 5.96
CA ILE A 242 -9.83 39.40 5.81
C ILE A 242 -9.57 40.72 5.07
N PHE A 243 -8.50 41.43 5.41
CA PHE A 243 -8.20 42.78 4.91
C PHE A 243 -7.11 42.80 3.83
N GLY A 244 -6.70 41.64 3.32
CA GLY A 244 -5.63 41.51 2.33
C GLY A 244 -5.93 42.14 0.96
N CYS A 245 -7.15 42.60 0.73
CA CYS A 245 -7.56 43.30 -0.49
C CYS A 245 -8.25 44.61 -0.17
N ASN A 246 -7.99 45.64 -0.99
CA ASN A 246 -8.69 46.91 -0.93
C ASN A 246 -9.32 47.25 -2.29
N PRO A 247 -10.66 47.18 -2.45
CA PRO A 247 -11.67 46.82 -1.44
C PRO A 247 -11.69 45.31 -1.12
N ILE A 248 -12.19 44.94 0.07
CA ILE A 248 -12.27 43.54 0.54
C ILE A 248 -13.06 42.65 -0.44
N SER A 249 -14.02 43.22 -1.16
CA SER A 249 -14.83 42.49 -2.14
C SER A 249 -14.03 41.82 -3.26
N ASP A 250 -12.81 42.27 -3.51
CA ASP A 250 -11.91 41.67 -4.50
C ASP A 250 -11.31 40.35 -4.02
N ALA A 251 -11.48 40.03 -2.72
CA ALA A 251 -11.07 38.75 -2.15
C ALA A 251 -11.77 37.54 -2.81
N TRP A 252 -13.05 37.65 -3.16
CA TRP A 252 -13.82 36.53 -3.72
C TRP A 252 -14.24 36.72 -5.20
N ARG A 253 -13.75 37.77 -5.88
CA ARG A 253 -14.15 38.09 -7.27
C ARG A 253 -13.22 37.55 -8.38
N TYR A 254 -12.25 36.69 -8.06
CA TYR A 254 -11.31 36.01 -8.99
C TYR A 254 -10.59 36.86 -10.05
N ALA A 255 -10.62 38.19 -9.97
CA ALA A 255 -9.90 39.06 -10.88
C ALA A 255 -9.40 40.29 -10.14
N ASN A 256 -8.10 40.57 -10.29
CA ASN A 256 -7.49 41.88 -10.01
C ASN A 256 -8.04 42.94 -10.97
N ARG A 257 -9.35 43.24 -10.91
CA ARG A 257 -10.03 44.02 -11.96
C ARG A 257 -10.99 45.12 -11.51
N ALA A 258 -11.21 45.32 -10.21
CA ALA A 258 -11.87 46.53 -9.76
C ALA A 258 -10.90 47.71 -9.54
N GLY A 259 -9.63 47.58 -9.97
CA GLY A 259 -8.57 48.52 -9.61
C GLY A 259 -8.10 48.39 -8.16
N GLY A 260 -8.60 47.40 -7.43
CA GLY A 260 -8.19 47.10 -6.07
C GLY A 260 -6.81 46.46 -6.00
N LYS A 261 -6.08 46.75 -4.93
CA LYS A 261 -4.77 46.15 -4.64
C LYS A 261 -4.96 45.04 -3.61
N CYS A 262 -4.63 43.82 -3.99
CA CYS A 262 -4.52 42.67 -3.08
C CYS A 262 -3.05 42.39 -2.77
N ILE A 263 -2.79 41.89 -1.57
CA ILE A 263 -1.50 41.27 -1.24
C ILE A 263 -1.32 39.98 -2.04
N ASP A 264 -0.07 39.53 -2.17
CA ASP A 264 0.21 38.20 -2.70
C ASP A 264 -0.31 37.13 -1.72
N ARG A 265 -1.44 36.52 -2.10
CA ARG A 265 -2.14 35.55 -1.28
C ARG A 265 -1.43 34.20 -1.23
N VAL A 266 -0.66 33.86 -2.27
CA VAL A 266 0.14 32.63 -2.29
C VAL A 266 1.31 32.80 -1.34
N ALA A 267 2.01 33.93 -1.40
CA ALA A 267 3.08 34.25 -0.46
C ALA A 267 2.58 34.30 1.00
N ALA A 268 1.42 34.93 1.24
CA ALA A 268 0.78 34.93 2.56
C ALA A 268 0.42 33.50 3.03
N GLY A 269 -0.06 32.65 2.12
CA GLY A 269 -0.36 31.24 2.39
C GLY A 269 0.88 30.44 2.81
N TYR A 270 2.01 30.60 2.11
CA TYR A 270 3.28 29.96 2.48
C TYR A 270 3.81 30.48 3.81
N ALA A 271 3.75 31.79 4.05
CA ALA A 271 4.23 32.39 5.29
C ALA A 271 3.45 31.86 6.51
N PHE A 272 2.12 31.93 6.49
CA PHE A 272 1.32 31.49 7.63
C PHE A 272 1.23 29.97 7.75
N GLY A 273 1.21 29.24 6.62
CA GLY A 273 1.25 27.79 6.63
C GLY A 273 2.59 27.24 7.15
N GLY A 274 3.71 27.83 6.74
CA GLY A 274 5.03 27.49 7.27
C GLY A 274 5.15 27.79 8.77
N LEU A 275 4.64 28.94 9.21
CA LEU A 275 4.55 29.25 10.64
C LEU A 275 3.72 28.20 11.41
N ASN A 276 2.61 27.73 10.83
CA ASN A 276 1.79 26.69 11.45
C ASN A 276 2.56 25.37 11.64
N VAL A 277 3.31 24.92 10.62
CA VAL A 277 4.20 23.74 10.70
C VAL A 277 5.27 23.92 11.78
N ILE A 278 5.92 25.08 11.83
CA ILE A 278 6.93 25.39 12.86
C ILE A 278 6.31 25.29 14.25
N PHE A 279 5.11 25.84 14.45
CA PHE A 279 4.42 25.74 15.73
C PHE A 279 3.94 24.32 16.06
N ASP A 280 3.58 23.49 15.08
CA ASP A 280 3.31 22.05 15.31
C ASP A 280 4.54 21.39 15.95
N LEU A 281 5.71 21.54 15.33
CA LEU A 281 6.98 20.98 15.82
C LEU A 281 7.35 21.50 17.21
N ILE A 282 7.27 22.83 17.43
CA ILE A 282 7.60 23.43 18.72
C ILE A 282 6.72 22.87 19.83
N VAL A 283 5.40 22.81 19.62
CA VAL A 283 4.45 22.34 20.65
C VAL A 283 4.69 20.87 20.99
N ILE A 284 5.02 20.05 19.99
CA ILE A 284 5.33 18.62 20.15
C ILE A 284 6.64 18.40 20.92
N LEU A 285 7.69 19.16 20.60
CA LEU A 285 9.02 19.01 21.20
C LEU A 285 9.11 19.56 22.62
N LEU A 286 8.32 20.60 22.93
CA LEU A 286 8.39 21.34 24.19
C LEU A 286 8.33 20.45 25.46
N PRO A 287 7.42 19.47 25.61
CA PRO A 287 7.34 18.64 26.83
C PRO A 287 8.39 17.52 26.91
N ILE A 288 9.09 17.15 25.82
CA ILE A 288 9.94 15.94 25.75
C ILE A 288 11.07 15.93 26.79
N PRO A 289 11.88 16.99 26.94
CA PRO A 289 12.97 16.99 27.92
C PRO A 289 12.47 16.80 29.36
N ARG A 290 11.26 17.31 29.65
CA ARG A 290 10.63 17.17 30.97
C ARG A 290 10.07 15.77 31.20
N MET A 291 9.59 15.12 30.15
CA MET A 291 9.13 13.73 30.24
C MET A 291 10.27 12.76 30.49
N ILE A 292 11.42 12.94 29.82
CA ILE A 292 12.61 12.08 30.02
C ILE A 292 13.11 12.20 31.47
N ALA A 293 13.01 13.39 32.07
CA ALA A 293 13.43 13.65 33.43
C ALA A 293 12.46 13.13 34.53
N LEU A 294 11.18 12.87 34.22
CA LEU A 294 10.21 12.37 35.19
C LEU A 294 10.10 10.83 35.17
N LYS A 295 10.17 10.20 36.36
CA LYS A 295 9.82 8.79 36.56
C LYS A 295 8.29 8.60 36.51
N VAL A 296 7.69 8.77 35.33
CA VAL A 296 6.26 8.53 35.09
C VAL A 296 5.97 7.04 34.95
N SER A 297 4.79 6.61 35.40
CA SER A 297 4.32 5.24 35.20
C SER A 297 4.14 4.94 33.70
N MET A 298 4.40 3.70 33.26
CA MET A 298 4.32 3.32 31.83
C MET A 298 2.99 3.70 31.18
N ARG A 299 1.89 3.66 31.94
CA ARG A 299 0.55 4.05 31.45
C ARG A 299 0.39 5.55 31.19
N GLN A 300 1.09 6.39 31.95
CA GLN A 300 1.13 7.83 31.71
C GLN A 300 2.07 8.16 30.54
N ARG A 301 3.11 7.35 30.34
CA ARG A 301 4.02 7.46 29.19
C ARG A 301 3.30 7.16 27.88
N ILE A 302 2.51 6.09 27.81
CA ILE A 302 1.73 5.72 26.60
C ILE A 302 0.79 6.85 26.17
N GLY A 303 0.04 7.46 27.09
CA GLY A 303 -0.90 8.53 26.76
C GLY A 303 -0.27 9.83 26.25
N VAL A 304 1.01 10.08 26.58
CA VAL A 304 1.73 11.25 26.05
C VAL A 304 2.48 10.90 24.77
N VAL A 305 3.02 9.68 24.65
CA VAL A 305 3.60 9.17 23.40
C VAL A 305 2.54 9.15 22.29
N SER A 306 1.30 8.72 22.58
CA SER A 306 0.22 8.75 21.57
C SER A 306 -0.10 10.17 21.09
N CYS A 307 -0.07 11.17 21.97
CA CYS A 307 -0.27 12.57 21.59
C CYS A 307 0.90 13.12 20.76
N PHE A 308 2.12 12.65 21.01
CA PHE A 308 3.30 12.98 20.18
C PHE A 308 3.17 12.38 18.78
N LEU A 309 2.82 11.09 18.68
CA LEU A 309 2.63 10.40 17.39
C LEU A 309 1.56 11.06 16.53
N ILE A 310 0.41 11.41 17.13
CA ILE A 310 -0.66 12.08 16.38
C ILE A 310 -0.29 13.53 16.08
N GLY A 311 0.47 14.20 16.94
CA GLY A 311 1.05 15.50 16.62
C GLY A 311 1.96 15.46 15.38
N LEU A 312 2.75 14.40 15.21
CA LEU A 312 3.53 14.21 13.98
C LEU A 312 2.63 14.03 12.76
N VAL A 313 1.54 13.28 12.87
CA VAL A 313 0.54 13.15 11.79
C VAL A 313 -0.06 14.51 11.42
N VAL A 314 -0.40 15.35 12.40
CA VAL A 314 -0.86 16.74 12.15
C VAL A 314 0.19 17.53 11.38
N THR A 315 1.47 17.42 11.78
CA THR A 315 2.58 18.11 11.11
C THR A 315 2.73 17.67 9.65
N VAL A 316 2.61 16.35 9.38
CA VAL A 316 2.63 15.80 8.02
C VAL A 316 1.47 16.34 7.20
N CYS A 317 0.25 16.36 7.73
CA CYS A 317 -0.92 16.96 7.07
C CYS A 317 -0.69 18.44 6.72
N SER A 318 -0.14 19.23 7.66
CA SER A 318 0.22 20.64 7.44
C SER A 318 1.24 20.82 6.31
N THR A 319 2.24 19.92 6.21
CA THR A 319 3.27 19.96 5.16
C THR A 319 2.71 19.55 3.80
N VAL A 320 1.93 18.47 3.71
CA VAL A 320 1.28 18.04 2.46
C VAL A 320 0.32 19.11 1.95
N ARG A 321 -0.43 19.78 2.84
CA ARG A 321 -1.27 20.92 2.45
C ARG A 321 -0.46 22.04 1.78
N LEU A 322 0.75 22.32 2.27
CA LEU A 322 1.64 23.35 1.70
C LEU A 322 2.18 22.97 0.31
N THR A 323 2.39 21.69 0.00
CA THR A 323 2.84 21.27 -1.34
C THR A 323 1.74 21.52 -2.37
N HIS A 324 0.48 21.29 -2.01
CA HIS A 324 -0.69 21.61 -2.84
C HIS A 324 -0.98 23.11 -2.95
N LEU A 325 -0.36 23.96 -2.11
CA LEU A 325 -0.47 25.41 -2.22
C LEU A 325 0.15 25.93 -3.54
N TYR A 326 1.15 25.26 -4.11
CA TYR A 326 1.77 25.67 -5.38
C TYR A 326 0.77 25.64 -6.54
N GLN A 327 -0.19 24.71 -6.51
CA GLN A 327 -1.24 24.60 -7.52
C GLN A 327 -2.07 25.90 -7.61
N LEU A 328 -2.08 26.74 -6.56
CA LEU A 328 -2.71 28.07 -6.54
C LEU A 328 -2.06 29.11 -7.48
N THR A 329 -0.86 28.85 -8.00
CA THR A 329 -0.15 29.81 -8.86
C THR A 329 -0.58 29.75 -10.33
N ASN A 330 -1.15 28.63 -10.79
CA ASN A 330 -1.45 28.35 -12.20
C ASN A 330 -2.87 27.81 -12.43
N VAL A 331 -3.82 28.27 -11.61
CA VAL A 331 -5.18 27.73 -11.55
C VAL A 331 -6.01 28.12 -12.75
N ARG A 332 -6.57 27.13 -13.44
CA ARG A 332 -7.55 27.32 -14.53
C ARG A 332 -8.91 26.74 -14.17
N ASP A 333 -8.94 25.74 -13.29
CA ASP A 333 -10.16 25.15 -12.76
C ASP A 333 -10.15 25.16 -11.22
N PRO A 334 -10.47 26.29 -10.57
CA PRO A 334 -10.36 26.40 -9.12
C PRO A 334 -11.26 25.43 -8.32
N THR A 335 -12.42 25.04 -8.84
CA THR A 335 -13.35 24.14 -8.13
C THR A 335 -12.82 22.71 -8.08
N MET A 336 -12.06 22.31 -9.10
CA MET A 336 -11.35 21.05 -9.14
C MET A 336 -9.96 21.16 -8.49
N ASP A 337 -9.10 22.06 -8.96
CA ASP A 337 -7.69 22.14 -8.56
C ASP A 337 -7.50 22.40 -7.06
N PHE A 338 -8.48 23.00 -6.36
CA PHE A 338 -8.37 23.30 -4.92
C PHE A 338 -8.86 22.20 -4.00
N TYR A 339 -9.51 21.15 -4.52
CA TYR A 339 -10.04 20.09 -3.66
C TYR A 339 -8.95 19.43 -2.80
N PRO A 340 -7.73 19.12 -3.29
CA PRO A 340 -6.70 18.48 -2.46
C PRO A 340 -6.24 19.41 -1.34
N PHE A 341 -6.00 20.68 -1.65
CA PHE A 341 -5.62 21.70 -0.67
C PHE A 341 -6.66 21.85 0.44
N LEU A 342 -7.94 21.90 0.08
CA LEU A 342 -9.04 22.03 1.03
C LEU A 342 -9.28 20.76 1.85
N LEU A 343 -9.14 19.58 1.23
CA LEU A 343 -9.25 18.30 1.92
C LEU A 343 -8.18 18.17 3.01
N TRP A 344 -6.91 18.43 2.69
CA TRP A 344 -5.83 18.38 3.68
C TRP A 344 -5.99 19.44 4.77
N SER A 345 -6.51 20.63 4.45
CA SER A 345 -6.87 21.66 5.44
C SER A 345 -7.88 21.15 6.47
N VAL A 346 -8.89 20.41 6.01
CA VAL A 346 -9.96 19.83 6.85
C VAL A 346 -9.43 18.69 7.70
N VAL A 347 -8.65 17.77 7.10
CA VAL A 347 -8.00 16.66 7.83
C VAL A 347 -7.09 17.20 8.93
N GLU A 348 -6.26 18.19 8.63
CA GLU A 348 -5.32 18.79 9.58
C GLU A 348 -6.04 19.34 10.82
N VAL A 349 -7.09 20.16 10.66
CA VAL A 349 -7.78 20.79 11.80
C VAL A 349 -8.59 19.78 12.62
N TYR A 350 -9.18 18.76 11.99
CA TYR A 350 -9.91 17.71 12.71
C TYR A 350 -8.96 16.82 13.51
N VAL A 351 -7.86 16.37 12.90
CA VAL A 351 -6.83 15.58 13.59
C VAL A 351 -6.17 16.40 14.70
N SER A 352 -5.95 17.71 14.49
CA SER A 352 -5.44 18.62 15.53
C SER A 352 -6.36 18.69 16.75
N MET A 353 -7.68 18.74 16.53
CA MET A 353 -8.66 18.77 17.61
C MET A 353 -8.76 17.42 18.33
N ILE A 354 -8.66 16.31 17.60
CA ILE A 354 -8.59 14.96 18.19
C ILE A 354 -7.33 14.85 19.06
N CYS A 355 -6.16 15.22 18.51
CA CYS A 355 -4.87 15.23 19.19
C CYS A 355 -4.92 16.03 20.50
N CYS A 356 -5.51 17.24 20.48
CA CYS A 356 -5.57 18.06 21.68
C CYS A 356 -6.49 17.47 22.75
N CYS A 357 -7.51 16.68 22.36
CA CYS A 357 -8.47 16.06 23.28
C CYS A 357 -7.97 14.76 23.94
N MET A 358 -7.07 14.01 23.30
CA MET A 358 -6.60 12.70 23.78
C MET A 358 -5.97 12.68 25.19
N PRO A 359 -5.07 13.61 25.58
CA PRO A 359 -4.41 13.53 26.87
C PRO A 359 -5.38 13.57 28.05
N ALA A 360 -6.52 14.27 27.88
CA ALA A 360 -7.55 14.38 28.91
C ALA A 360 -8.40 13.11 29.04
N MET A 361 -8.42 12.24 28.03
CA MET A 361 -9.26 11.03 27.98
C MET A 361 -8.63 9.81 28.68
N ALA A 362 -7.30 9.78 28.86
CA ALA A 362 -6.61 8.66 29.53
C ALA A 362 -7.19 8.33 30.92
N GLY A 363 -7.66 9.35 31.66
CA GLY A 363 -8.32 9.17 32.95
C GLY A 363 -9.72 8.56 32.88
N LEU A 364 -10.47 8.82 31.79
CA LEU A 364 -11.81 8.29 31.57
C LEU A 364 -11.75 6.80 31.19
N LEU A 365 -10.83 6.42 30.30
CA LEU A 365 -10.60 5.03 29.91
C LEU A 365 -10.28 4.15 31.12
N LYS A 366 -9.40 4.61 32.02
CA LYS A 366 -9.10 3.91 33.28
C LYS A 366 -10.34 3.67 34.15
N ARG A 367 -11.24 4.66 34.22
CA ARG A 367 -12.46 4.59 35.05
C ARG A 367 -13.50 3.67 34.42
N CYS A 368 -13.72 3.76 33.10
CA CYS A 368 -14.60 2.85 32.36
C CYS A 368 -14.15 1.40 32.53
N VAL A 369 -12.86 1.12 32.37
CA VAL A 369 -12.28 -0.22 32.59
C VAL A 369 -12.47 -0.67 34.04
N SER A 370 -12.23 0.20 35.03
CA SER A 370 -12.45 -0.16 36.44
C SER A 370 -13.92 -0.37 36.81
N HIS A 371 -14.84 0.35 36.16
CA HIS A 371 -16.27 0.24 36.43
C HIS A 371 -16.86 -1.02 35.79
N VAL A 372 -16.37 -1.41 34.61
CA VAL A 372 -16.66 -2.70 33.98
C VAL A 372 -16.11 -3.84 34.85
N ALA A 373 -14.85 -3.75 35.31
CA ALA A 373 -14.24 -4.74 36.19
C ALA A 373 -14.93 -4.89 37.56
N ASN A 374 -15.41 -3.79 38.15
CA ASN A 374 -16.17 -3.81 39.41
C ASN A 374 -17.63 -4.28 39.23
N SER A 375 -18.21 -4.13 38.03
CA SER A 375 -19.55 -4.68 37.74
C SER A 375 -19.49 -6.21 37.63
N SER A 376 -18.36 -6.75 37.17
CA SER A 376 -18.10 -8.20 37.14
C SER A 376 -17.91 -8.81 38.54
N SER A 377 -17.42 -8.06 39.52
CA SER A 377 -17.19 -8.56 40.88
C SER A 377 -18.48 -8.64 41.73
N ILE A 378 -19.47 -7.78 41.46
CA ILE A 378 -20.80 -7.76 42.13
C ILE A 378 -21.67 -8.95 41.71
N ILE A 379 -21.47 -9.50 40.51
CA ILE A 379 -22.17 -10.72 40.07
C ILE A 379 -21.57 -11.97 40.73
N SER A 380 -20.28 -11.95 41.09
CA SER A 380 -19.60 -13.08 41.75
C SER A 380 -19.84 -13.17 43.27
N SER A 381 -20.28 -12.08 43.92
CA SER A 381 -20.49 -12.01 45.38
C SER A 381 -21.83 -12.57 45.86
N ARG A 382 -22.72 -12.98 44.95
CA ARG A 382 -23.97 -13.70 45.30
C ARG A 382 -23.81 -15.22 45.41
N ASN A 383 -22.69 -15.81 44.95
CA ASN A 383 -22.46 -17.26 44.92
C ASN A 383 -21.41 -17.78 45.93
N ARG A 384 -20.97 -16.96 46.90
CA ARG A 384 -20.00 -17.38 47.94
C ARG A 384 -20.53 -17.13 49.35
N ILE A 385 -21.62 -17.82 49.70
CA ILE A 385 -21.89 -18.23 51.09
C ILE A 385 -22.05 -19.74 51.03
N ASN A 386 -20.96 -20.47 51.27
CA ASN A 386 -20.91 -21.77 51.94
C ASN A 386 -19.48 -22.34 51.91
N SER A 387 -19.10 -22.98 53.01
CA SER A 387 -17.83 -23.70 53.31
C SER A 387 -16.56 -22.82 53.34
N PHE A 388 -16.12 -22.27 54.48
CA PHE A 388 -15.54 -22.91 55.68
C PHE A 388 -14.29 -23.76 55.41
N ASP A 389 -13.15 -23.21 55.85
CA ASP A 389 -11.86 -23.77 56.31
C ASP A 389 -11.37 -25.13 55.79
N LEU A 390 -10.14 -25.15 55.26
CA LEU A 390 -8.97 -25.78 55.92
C LEU A 390 -7.70 -25.76 55.03
N VAL A 391 -6.67 -25.09 55.56
CA VAL A 391 -5.25 -25.50 55.66
C VAL A 391 -4.71 -26.50 54.62
N ARG A 392 -3.75 -26.05 53.80
CA ARG A 392 -2.79 -26.90 53.08
C ARG A 392 -1.89 -27.68 54.05
N PRO A 393 -1.52 -28.91 53.68
CA PRO A 393 -0.10 -29.24 53.67
C PRO A 393 0.38 -29.91 52.38
N GLU A 394 1.70 -29.84 52.24
CA GLU A 394 2.57 -30.27 51.16
C GLU A 394 2.73 -31.80 51.03
N LYS A 395 3.16 -32.20 49.82
CA LYS A 395 4.06 -33.30 49.44
C LYS A 395 3.55 -34.72 49.18
N SER A 396 3.91 -35.13 47.95
CA SER A 396 4.59 -36.38 47.57
C SER A 396 3.78 -37.62 47.17
N LEU A 397 3.98 -37.98 45.89
CA LEU A 397 4.38 -39.29 45.36
C LEU A 397 3.48 -40.53 45.57
N ASN A 398 2.80 -40.86 44.46
CA ASN A 398 2.80 -42.15 43.74
C ASN A 398 2.16 -43.43 44.31
N LYS A 399 1.52 -44.13 43.36
CA LYS A 399 0.90 -45.48 43.33
C LYS A 399 -0.52 -45.52 43.94
N GLY A 400 -1.57 -45.97 43.25
CA GLY A 400 -1.66 -46.81 42.06
C GLY A 400 -2.54 -48.03 42.38
N SER A 401 -3.51 -48.27 41.50
CA SER A 401 -4.37 -49.48 41.31
C SER A 401 -5.80 -49.48 41.86
N GLN A 402 -6.75 -49.50 40.90
CA GLN A 402 -7.92 -50.40 40.70
C GLN A 402 -8.82 -50.66 41.94
N TYR A 403 -10.14 -50.45 41.89
CA TYR A 403 -11.10 -51.13 41.00
C TYR A 403 -12.38 -50.30 40.71
N SER A 404 -12.93 -50.59 39.52
CA SER A 404 -14.24 -50.34 38.89
C SER A 404 -15.48 -49.98 39.74
N GLU A 405 -16.27 -49.00 39.28
CA GLU A 405 -17.60 -49.19 38.62
C GLU A 405 -18.20 -47.84 38.13
N GLU A 406 -18.35 -47.74 36.80
CA GLU A 406 -19.50 -47.23 36.04
C GLU A 406 -20.38 -46.07 36.57
N TYR A 407 -20.25 -44.89 35.97
CA TYR A 407 -21.38 -44.03 35.53
C TYR A 407 -20.93 -43.11 34.37
N VAL A 408 -21.52 -43.33 33.20
CA VAL A 408 -21.57 -42.50 31.98
C VAL A 408 -21.90 -41.04 32.34
N GLY A 409 -21.35 -39.96 31.77
CA GLY A 409 -20.62 -39.76 30.52
C GLY A 409 -21.18 -38.52 29.78
N MET A 410 -20.49 -37.38 29.91
CA MET A 410 -20.41 -36.23 28.98
C MET A 410 -19.19 -35.43 29.46
N GLY A 411 -17.95 -35.71 29.07
CA GLY A 411 -17.44 -35.89 27.70
C GLY A 411 -16.82 -34.56 27.26
N SER A 412 -15.60 -34.23 27.69
CA SER A 412 -14.41 -34.20 26.81
C SER A 412 -14.61 -33.43 25.49
N LEU A 413 -14.06 -32.22 25.39
CA LEU A 413 -13.60 -31.69 24.11
C LEU A 413 -12.08 -31.62 24.19
N PRO A 414 -11.40 -32.74 23.90
CA PRO A 414 -10.56 -32.74 22.72
C PRO A 414 -10.63 -34.07 21.95
N GLN A 415 -11.01 -34.01 20.68
CA GLN A 415 -10.51 -34.93 19.67
C GLN A 415 -10.60 -34.30 18.28
N VAL A 416 -9.50 -33.62 17.90
CA VAL A 416 -9.12 -33.39 16.50
C VAL A 416 -8.81 -34.76 15.89
N SER A 417 -9.61 -35.21 14.94
CA SER A 417 -9.33 -36.42 14.15
C SER A 417 -9.57 -36.10 12.67
N LYS A 418 -8.44 -35.96 11.96
CA LYS A 418 -8.23 -35.49 10.57
C LYS A 418 -8.29 -33.96 10.41
N ARG A 419 -7.08 -33.41 10.54
CA ARG A 419 -6.69 -32.00 10.48
C ARG A 419 -6.88 -31.44 9.06
N SER A 420 -7.98 -30.75 8.84
CA SER A 420 -8.21 -29.98 7.59
C SER A 420 -8.84 -28.60 7.87
N PHE A 421 -9.51 -28.41 9.01
CA PHE A 421 -9.86 -27.07 9.49
C PHE A 421 -8.76 -26.54 10.40
N GLY A 422 -8.14 -25.44 9.97
CA GLY A 422 -7.00 -24.76 10.58
C GLY A 422 -7.00 -24.83 12.11
N LEU A 423 -5.86 -25.22 12.66
CA LEU A 423 -5.59 -25.01 14.09
C LEU A 423 -5.83 -23.51 14.36
N PRO A 424 -6.48 -23.13 15.46
CA PRO A 424 -6.47 -21.73 15.88
C PRO A 424 -5.02 -21.22 15.86
N LEU A 425 -4.72 -20.06 15.28
CA LEU A 425 -3.32 -19.59 15.13
C LEU A 425 -2.54 -19.57 16.46
N GLU A 426 -3.21 -19.43 17.61
CA GLU A 426 -2.60 -19.56 18.94
C GLU A 426 -1.94 -20.93 19.19
N GLN A 427 -2.37 -21.95 18.46
CA GLN A 427 -1.87 -23.32 18.50
C GLN A 427 -0.95 -23.65 17.32
N MET A 428 -0.69 -22.68 16.43
CA MET A 428 0.23 -22.87 15.32
C MET A 428 1.65 -23.03 15.89
N PRO A 429 2.40 -24.08 15.48
CA PRO A 429 3.80 -24.22 15.89
C PRO A 429 4.60 -22.96 15.52
N LYS A 430 5.50 -22.52 16.42
CA LYS A 430 6.46 -21.47 16.05
C LYS A 430 7.32 -21.93 14.87
N TRP A 431 7.72 -20.97 14.05
CA TRP A 431 8.70 -21.16 13.00
C TRP A 431 9.86 -20.21 13.28
N SER A 432 11.10 -20.69 13.14
CA SER A 432 12.31 -19.88 13.31
C SER A 432 13.19 -19.96 12.07
N ASN A 433 13.81 -18.83 11.72
CA ASN A 433 14.84 -18.75 10.69
C ASN A 433 16.24 -19.09 11.26
N ASP A 434 16.38 -19.18 12.58
CA ASP A 434 17.66 -19.45 13.25
C ASP A 434 18.11 -20.89 13.01
N ALA A 435 19.36 -21.04 12.57
CA ALA A 435 19.90 -22.35 12.17
C ALA A 435 19.83 -23.40 13.31
N GLU A 436 19.91 -22.98 14.57
CA GLU A 436 19.82 -23.86 15.74
C GLU A 436 18.41 -24.40 15.98
N ASP A 437 17.38 -23.66 15.58
CA ASP A 437 15.96 -23.99 15.79
C ASP A 437 15.29 -24.59 14.54
N LYS A 438 15.99 -24.63 13.40
CA LYS A 438 15.44 -25.11 12.11
C LYS A 438 14.95 -26.56 12.17
N GLU A 439 15.60 -27.42 12.95
CA GLU A 439 15.20 -28.83 13.12
C GLU A 439 13.85 -28.97 13.87
N ASP A 440 13.44 -27.96 14.64
CA ASP A 440 12.19 -27.94 15.40
C ASP A 440 10.99 -27.35 14.62
N ASN A 441 11.22 -26.85 13.39
CA ASN A 441 10.17 -26.27 12.56
C ASN A 441 9.16 -27.34 12.09
N LYS A 442 7.92 -27.24 12.59
CA LYS A 442 6.82 -28.20 12.27
C LYS A 442 5.90 -27.76 11.13
N ARG A 443 6.21 -26.63 10.46
CA ARG A 443 5.44 -26.04 9.36
C ARG A 443 6.33 -25.20 8.45
N PHE A 444 5.76 -24.77 7.32
CA PHE A 444 6.38 -23.81 6.40
C PHE A 444 6.28 -22.36 6.91
N PRO A 445 7.22 -21.48 6.50
CA PRO A 445 7.15 -20.06 6.80
C PRO A 445 5.94 -19.40 6.12
N HIS A 446 5.46 -18.30 6.69
CA HIS A 446 4.33 -17.53 6.19
C HIS A 446 4.66 -16.02 6.24
N ALA A 447 4.40 -15.30 5.13
CA ALA A 447 4.77 -13.87 4.96
C ALA A 447 4.32 -12.95 6.12
N ILE A 448 3.12 -13.22 6.64
CA ILE A 448 2.46 -12.39 7.66
C ILE A 448 2.92 -12.72 9.09
N SER A 449 3.04 -14.01 9.47
CA SER A 449 3.30 -14.39 10.87
C SER A 449 4.78 -14.45 11.23
N ASP A 450 5.64 -14.72 10.25
CA ASP A 450 7.03 -15.08 10.50
C ASP A 450 7.98 -13.98 10.04
N PHE A 451 9.11 -13.86 10.72
CA PHE A 451 10.22 -13.02 10.28
C PHE A 451 11.02 -13.77 9.19
N PHE A 452 10.42 -13.92 8.01
CA PHE A 452 11.08 -14.44 6.81
C PHE A 452 11.61 -13.26 5.98
N ALA A 453 12.82 -12.80 6.29
CA ALA A 453 13.44 -11.64 5.65
C ALA A 453 14.71 -12.04 4.88
N ALA A 454 14.93 -11.43 3.72
CA ALA A 454 16.13 -11.62 2.91
C ALA A 454 17.12 -10.45 3.11
N PRO A 455 18.44 -10.66 2.96
CA PRO A 455 19.44 -9.61 3.13
C PRO A 455 19.34 -8.45 2.11
N GLY A 456 18.48 -8.57 1.09
CA GLY A 456 18.30 -7.61 0.00
C GLY A 456 19.08 -7.98 -1.25
N VAL A 457 18.50 -7.67 -2.41
CA VAL A 457 19.00 -8.02 -3.75
C VAL A 457 19.40 -6.75 -4.47
N THR A 458 20.65 -6.64 -4.94
CA THR A 458 21.12 -5.43 -5.63
C THR A 458 20.38 -5.21 -6.94
N ILE A 459 20.32 -3.96 -7.44
CA ILE A 459 19.71 -3.65 -8.74
C ILE A 459 20.35 -4.46 -9.86
N ARG A 460 21.69 -4.63 -9.83
CA ARG A 460 22.37 -5.47 -10.82
C ARG A 460 21.93 -6.93 -10.74
N GLU A 461 21.75 -7.47 -9.54
CA GLU A 461 21.26 -8.84 -9.39
C GLU A 461 19.81 -8.99 -9.86
N GLN A 462 18.94 -8.00 -9.65
CA GLN A 462 17.59 -7.99 -10.22
C GLN A 462 17.65 -8.06 -11.76
N ARG A 463 18.56 -7.31 -12.38
CA ARG A 463 18.79 -7.39 -13.83
C ARG A 463 19.34 -8.75 -14.27
N MET A 464 20.19 -9.40 -13.48
CA MET A 464 20.65 -10.77 -13.73
C MET A 464 19.48 -11.76 -13.73
N LEU A 465 18.61 -11.69 -12.72
CA LEU A 465 17.41 -12.55 -12.62
C LEU A 465 16.48 -12.32 -13.82
N GLU A 466 16.27 -11.07 -14.22
CA GLU A 466 15.47 -10.72 -15.39
C GLU A 466 16.07 -11.32 -16.68
N PHE A 467 17.38 -11.18 -16.88
CA PHE A 467 18.07 -11.76 -18.03
C PHE A 467 17.94 -13.30 -18.08
N ILE A 468 18.13 -13.98 -16.94
CA ILE A 468 17.92 -15.44 -16.83
C ILE A 468 16.46 -15.81 -17.18
N GLY A 469 15.50 -15.04 -16.68
CA GLY A 469 14.08 -15.20 -17.02
C GLY A 469 13.84 -15.10 -18.53
N GLN A 470 14.32 -14.02 -19.16
CA GLN A 470 14.19 -13.75 -20.59
C GLN A 470 14.83 -14.85 -21.44
N VAL A 471 16.00 -15.38 -21.06
CA VAL A 471 16.66 -16.47 -21.80
C VAL A 471 15.87 -17.77 -21.67
N THR A 472 15.45 -18.13 -20.45
CA THR A 472 14.70 -19.38 -20.20
C THR A 472 13.31 -19.39 -20.83
N ASP A 473 12.80 -18.23 -21.26
CA ASP A 473 11.55 -18.10 -22.03
C ASP A 473 11.72 -18.31 -23.53
N LYS A 474 12.95 -18.25 -24.06
CA LYS A 474 13.21 -18.46 -25.48
C LYS A 474 13.10 -19.95 -25.84
N PRO A 475 12.56 -20.29 -27.02
CA PRO A 475 12.51 -21.68 -27.47
C PRO A 475 13.93 -22.22 -27.67
N MET A 476 14.13 -23.48 -27.28
CA MET A 476 15.42 -24.20 -27.38
C MET A 476 16.58 -23.49 -26.68
N TRP A 477 16.30 -22.74 -25.61
CA TRP A 477 17.34 -22.00 -24.89
C TRP A 477 18.44 -22.93 -24.35
N GLN A 478 18.11 -24.16 -23.95
CA GLN A 478 19.06 -25.16 -23.44
C GLN A 478 20.14 -25.54 -24.47
N GLN A 479 19.82 -25.44 -25.76
CA GLN A 479 20.79 -25.66 -26.85
C GLN A 479 21.56 -24.37 -27.14
N LYS A 480 20.84 -23.24 -27.18
CA LYS A 480 21.38 -21.91 -27.53
C LYS A 480 22.43 -21.39 -26.55
N ILE A 481 22.36 -21.75 -25.27
CA ILE A 481 23.38 -21.38 -24.26
C ILE A 481 24.78 -21.99 -24.53
N ASN A 482 24.85 -22.97 -25.43
CA ASN A 482 26.09 -23.62 -25.86
C ASN A 482 26.53 -23.19 -27.27
N ASP A 483 25.74 -22.37 -27.96
CA ASP A 483 26.07 -21.82 -29.27
C ASP A 483 26.88 -20.52 -29.10
N PRO A 484 28.15 -20.47 -29.54
CA PRO A 484 29.02 -19.32 -29.32
C PRO A 484 28.52 -18.05 -30.01
N ASP A 485 27.89 -18.17 -31.18
CA ASP A 485 27.41 -17.01 -31.96
C ASP A 485 26.13 -16.43 -31.34
N VAL A 486 25.29 -17.27 -30.75
CA VAL A 486 24.12 -16.83 -29.98
C VAL A 486 24.56 -16.16 -28.68
N VAL A 487 25.47 -16.78 -27.94
CA VAL A 487 26.00 -16.23 -26.68
C VAL A 487 26.71 -14.89 -26.91
N ALA A 488 27.48 -14.75 -27.99
CA ALA A 488 28.14 -13.49 -28.34
C ALA A 488 27.14 -12.35 -28.59
N ARG A 489 26.01 -12.64 -29.26
CA ARG A 489 24.95 -11.66 -29.47
C ARG A 489 24.24 -11.28 -28.18
N TRP A 490 23.86 -12.26 -27.35
CA TRP A 490 23.26 -11.96 -26.04
C TRP A 490 24.19 -11.17 -25.13
N ARG A 491 25.50 -11.43 -25.18
CA ARG A 491 26.49 -10.63 -24.45
C ARG A 491 26.50 -9.19 -24.94
N ALA A 492 26.53 -8.97 -26.24
CA ALA A 492 26.50 -7.62 -26.80
C ALA A 492 25.23 -6.86 -26.41
N GLU A 493 24.07 -7.52 -26.45
CA GLU A 493 22.77 -6.94 -26.08
C GLU A 493 22.66 -6.67 -24.56
N ALA A 494 23.06 -7.62 -23.71
CA ALA A 494 22.89 -7.52 -22.27
C ALA A 494 23.94 -6.61 -21.60
N CYS A 495 25.15 -6.53 -22.14
CA CYS A 495 26.22 -5.72 -21.56
C CYS A 495 26.31 -4.31 -22.15
N GLY A 496 25.95 -4.09 -23.42
CA GLY A 496 26.10 -2.77 -24.04
C GLY A 496 27.55 -2.25 -24.03
N THR A 497 27.71 -0.92 -23.98
CA THR A 497 29.04 -0.26 -23.90
C THR A 497 29.63 -0.32 -22.50
N VAL A 498 30.95 -0.11 -22.35
CA VAL A 498 31.62 -0.06 -21.03
C VAL A 498 31.01 1.01 -20.12
N GLU A 499 30.62 2.15 -20.70
CA GLU A 499 29.94 3.22 -19.97
C GLU A 499 28.56 2.76 -19.46
N GLN A 500 27.75 2.11 -20.30
CA GLN A 500 26.44 1.59 -19.90
C GLN A 500 26.53 0.53 -18.79
N GLN A 501 27.56 -0.32 -18.82
CA GLN A 501 27.80 -1.31 -17.75
C GLN A 501 28.02 -0.64 -16.38
N LEU A 502 28.51 0.59 -16.36
CA LEU A 502 28.77 1.35 -15.13
C LEU A 502 27.57 2.21 -14.73
N THR A 503 26.89 2.85 -15.68
CA THR A 503 25.92 3.93 -15.42
C THR A 503 24.46 3.49 -15.50
N SER A 504 24.16 2.33 -16.10
CA SER A 504 22.78 1.89 -16.37
C SER A 504 22.39 0.69 -15.52
N SER A 505 21.20 0.76 -14.90
CA SER A 505 20.53 -0.37 -14.25
C SER A 505 20.15 -1.48 -15.22
N ASP A 506 20.08 -1.18 -16.52
CA ASP A 506 19.57 -2.10 -17.54
C ASP A 506 20.64 -3.02 -18.14
N HIS A 507 21.91 -2.78 -17.78
CA HIS A 507 23.05 -3.48 -18.38
C HIS A 507 23.85 -4.28 -17.35
N LEU A 508 24.33 -5.45 -17.78
CA LEU A 508 25.20 -6.32 -16.99
C LEU A 508 26.67 -6.02 -17.27
N ASP A 509 27.51 -6.04 -16.25
CA ASP A 509 28.95 -6.14 -16.49
C ASP A 509 29.34 -7.55 -17.01
N GLN A 510 30.59 -7.69 -17.46
CA GLN A 510 31.08 -8.95 -18.04
C GLN A 510 31.01 -10.12 -17.05
N GLN A 511 31.38 -9.89 -15.79
CA GLN A 511 31.42 -10.92 -14.76
C GLN A 511 30.02 -11.44 -14.41
N SER A 512 29.05 -10.52 -14.30
CA SER A 512 27.65 -10.83 -14.03
C SER A 512 27.00 -11.56 -15.21
N PHE A 513 27.36 -11.20 -16.45
CA PHE A 513 26.93 -11.96 -17.63
C PHE A 513 27.52 -13.38 -17.63
N ASP A 514 28.81 -13.54 -17.33
CA ASP A 514 29.48 -14.84 -17.25
C ASP A 514 28.84 -15.73 -16.17
N TYR A 515 28.50 -15.14 -15.02
CA TYR A 515 27.74 -15.81 -13.97
C TYR A 515 26.38 -16.28 -14.49
N CYS A 516 25.60 -15.39 -15.12
CA CYS A 516 24.29 -15.74 -15.66
C CYS A 516 24.38 -16.89 -16.68
N LEU A 517 25.41 -16.89 -17.53
CA LEU A 517 25.62 -17.96 -18.51
C LEU A 517 25.95 -19.31 -17.84
N ALA A 518 26.79 -19.29 -16.80
CA ALA A 518 27.09 -20.49 -16.02
C ALA A 518 25.84 -21.01 -15.29
N GLU A 519 25.07 -20.12 -14.67
CA GLU A 519 23.82 -20.45 -14.00
C GLU A 519 22.76 -20.99 -14.97
N LEU A 520 22.65 -20.45 -16.18
CA LEU A 520 21.76 -20.99 -17.22
C LEU A 520 22.15 -22.42 -17.62
N ARG A 521 23.44 -22.73 -17.73
CA ARG A 521 23.91 -24.10 -18.02
C ARG A 521 23.59 -25.06 -16.90
N ASP A 522 23.78 -24.64 -15.66
CA ASP A 522 23.42 -25.42 -14.47
C ASP A 522 21.90 -25.66 -14.41
N LYS A 523 21.08 -24.63 -14.63
CA LYS A 523 19.61 -24.76 -14.71
C LYS A 523 19.15 -25.65 -15.87
N ALA A 524 19.85 -25.67 -17.00
CA ALA A 524 19.52 -26.55 -18.13
C ALA A 524 19.75 -28.02 -17.77
N GLU A 525 20.84 -28.31 -17.06
CA GLU A 525 21.13 -29.64 -16.54
C GLU A 525 20.15 -30.05 -15.43
N TYR A 526 19.84 -29.12 -14.53
CA TYR A 526 18.84 -29.32 -13.48
C TYR A 526 17.45 -29.64 -14.05
N LEU A 527 17.00 -28.88 -15.05
CA LEU A 527 15.76 -29.14 -15.79
C LEU A 527 15.75 -30.56 -16.38
N ARG A 528 16.88 -31.03 -16.93
CA ARG A 528 16.99 -32.37 -17.50
C ARG A 528 16.83 -33.47 -16.44
N GLN A 529 17.29 -33.21 -15.22
CA GLN A 529 17.25 -34.17 -14.11
C GLN A 529 15.92 -34.15 -13.35
N HIS A 530 15.34 -32.96 -13.14
CA HIS A 530 14.22 -32.74 -12.22
C HIS A 530 12.94 -32.20 -12.87
N GLY A 531 13.01 -31.75 -14.13
CA GLY A 531 11.83 -31.28 -14.87
C GLY A 531 11.32 -29.89 -14.49
N VAL A 532 12.10 -29.10 -13.74
CA VAL A 532 11.69 -27.77 -13.25
C VAL A 532 12.79 -26.72 -13.47
N ILE A 533 12.39 -25.46 -13.64
CA ILE A 533 13.29 -24.32 -13.85
C ILE A 533 13.07 -23.30 -12.73
N HIS A 534 14.15 -22.87 -12.09
CA HIS A 534 14.17 -21.81 -11.09
C HIS A 534 14.33 -20.45 -11.76
N VAL A 535 13.45 -19.48 -11.52
CA VAL A 535 13.51 -18.14 -12.16
C VAL A 535 13.81 -17.01 -11.18
N VAL A 536 12.95 -16.81 -10.19
CA VAL A 536 13.21 -15.87 -9.08
C VAL A 536 13.78 -16.71 -7.96
N ASP A 537 15.12 -16.77 -7.86
CA ASP A 537 15.83 -17.74 -7.03
C ASP A 537 16.79 -17.01 -6.07
N VAL A 538 16.20 -16.48 -4.99
CA VAL A 538 16.87 -15.66 -3.97
C VAL A 538 16.83 -16.40 -2.63
N LYS A 539 16.08 -15.93 -1.62
CA LYS A 539 15.82 -16.71 -0.41
C LYS A 539 14.71 -17.74 -0.62
N ALA A 540 13.59 -17.29 -1.17
CA ALA A 540 12.50 -18.12 -1.69
C ALA A 540 12.62 -18.27 -3.21
N THR A 541 11.94 -19.27 -3.75
CA THR A 541 12.05 -19.62 -5.17
C THR A 541 10.69 -19.65 -5.86
N VAL A 542 10.62 -18.98 -7.02
CA VAL A 542 9.60 -19.22 -8.03
C VAL A 542 10.12 -20.23 -9.05
N VAL A 543 9.38 -21.32 -9.25
CA VAL A 543 9.71 -22.34 -10.25
C VAL A 543 8.69 -22.37 -11.38
N LYS A 544 9.14 -22.76 -12.56
CA LYS A 544 8.30 -22.94 -13.75
C LYS A 544 8.58 -24.24 -14.48
N VAL A 545 7.56 -24.76 -15.15
CA VAL A 545 7.69 -25.78 -16.20
C VAL A 545 6.83 -25.39 -17.40
N ASP A 546 7.35 -25.63 -18.60
CA ASP A 546 6.61 -25.47 -19.85
C ASP A 546 6.22 -26.88 -20.33
N LEU A 547 4.93 -27.16 -20.36
CA LEU A 547 4.36 -28.40 -20.90
C LEU A 547 3.92 -28.21 -22.35
N ASP A 548 3.94 -29.30 -23.12
CA ASP A 548 3.42 -29.30 -24.47
C ASP A 548 1.90 -29.08 -24.46
N LEU A 549 1.41 -28.09 -25.21
CA LEU A 549 -0.02 -27.80 -25.35
C LEU A 549 -0.80 -28.95 -26.03
N THR A 550 -0.10 -29.88 -26.68
CA THR A 550 -0.71 -31.10 -27.24
C THR A 550 -1.02 -32.16 -26.19
N ASP A 551 -0.48 -32.03 -24.96
CA ASP A 551 -0.83 -32.88 -23.81
C ASP A 551 -2.35 -32.87 -23.60
N ASP A 552 -2.95 -34.05 -23.51
CA ASP A 552 -4.39 -34.23 -23.37
C ASP A 552 -4.96 -33.52 -22.14
N PHE A 553 -4.12 -33.25 -21.13
CA PHE A 553 -4.47 -32.45 -19.97
C PHE A 553 -5.03 -31.07 -20.34
N TRP A 554 -4.38 -30.31 -21.23
CA TRP A 554 -4.78 -28.94 -21.53
C TRP A 554 -6.12 -28.89 -22.27
N LYS A 555 -6.32 -29.80 -23.24
CA LYS A 555 -7.59 -29.96 -23.94
C LYS A 555 -8.71 -30.36 -22.99
N SER A 556 -8.41 -31.27 -22.06
CA SER A 556 -9.37 -31.71 -21.04
C SER A 556 -9.72 -30.57 -20.09
N LEU A 557 -8.73 -29.75 -19.69
CA LEU A 557 -8.93 -28.58 -18.85
C LEU A 557 -9.80 -27.54 -19.55
N GLN A 558 -9.45 -27.13 -20.77
CA GLN A 558 -10.25 -26.20 -21.57
C GLN A 558 -11.68 -26.71 -21.75
N SER A 559 -11.86 -27.97 -22.14
CA SER A 559 -13.19 -28.56 -22.33
C SER A 559 -14.00 -28.66 -21.04
N ALA A 560 -13.35 -28.94 -19.91
CA ALA A 560 -14.03 -29.05 -18.62
C ALA A 560 -14.44 -27.67 -18.08
N VAL A 561 -13.55 -26.68 -18.22
CA VAL A 561 -13.74 -25.27 -17.82
C VAL A 561 -14.79 -24.57 -18.68
N PHE A 562 -14.87 -24.86 -19.98
CA PHE A 562 -15.86 -24.25 -20.88
C PHE A 562 -17.30 -24.40 -20.35
N ASN A 563 -17.63 -25.49 -19.65
CA ASN A 563 -18.97 -25.68 -19.07
C ASN A 563 -19.28 -24.71 -17.90
N LEU A 564 -18.27 -24.13 -17.27
CA LEU A 564 -18.41 -23.10 -16.25
C LEU A 564 -18.43 -21.68 -16.86
N GLU A 565 -17.76 -21.51 -18.01
CA GLU A 565 -17.72 -20.25 -18.75
C GLU A 565 -19.00 -20.00 -19.56
N ASP A 566 -19.49 -21.04 -20.24
CA ASP A 566 -20.68 -21.01 -21.11
C ASP A 566 -21.98 -21.12 -20.29
N VAL A 567 -22.14 -20.18 -19.38
CA VAL A 567 -23.37 -19.96 -18.62
C VAL A 567 -24.04 -18.66 -19.10
N PRO A 568 -25.38 -18.55 -18.99
CA PRO A 568 -26.07 -17.29 -19.25
C PRO A 568 -25.43 -16.11 -18.52
N ASP A 569 -25.35 -14.93 -19.14
CA ASP A 569 -24.59 -13.79 -18.60
C ASP A 569 -24.97 -13.36 -17.17
N HIS A 570 -26.22 -13.58 -16.76
CA HIS A 570 -26.69 -13.28 -15.40
C HIS A 570 -26.20 -14.26 -14.33
N LEU A 571 -25.60 -15.39 -14.73
CA LEU A 571 -24.97 -16.39 -13.87
C LEU A 571 -23.44 -16.27 -13.87
N LYS A 572 -22.87 -15.42 -14.74
CA LYS A 572 -21.43 -15.16 -14.76
C LYS A 572 -21.03 -14.39 -13.50
N ASP A 573 -20.09 -14.96 -12.75
CA ASP A 573 -19.59 -14.39 -11.50
C ASP A 573 -18.36 -13.52 -11.76
N TRP A 574 -18.60 -12.24 -12.03
CA TRP A 574 -17.53 -11.30 -12.32
C TRP A 574 -16.82 -10.87 -11.04
N HIS A 575 -15.49 -11.05 -11.01
CA HIS A 575 -14.68 -10.69 -9.87
C HIS A 575 -14.87 -9.21 -9.50
N PRO A 576 -15.10 -8.88 -8.21
CA PRO A 576 -15.36 -7.50 -7.79
C PRO A 576 -14.26 -6.53 -8.23
N TYR A 577 -14.64 -5.29 -8.53
CA TYR A 577 -13.72 -4.20 -8.93
C TYR A 577 -12.92 -4.42 -10.23
N THR A 578 -13.15 -5.52 -10.95
CA THR A 578 -12.49 -5.76 -12.25
C THR A 578 -13.24 -5.15 -13.42
N ASN A 579 -14.38 -4.50 -13.17
CA ASN A 579 -15.28 -3.98 -14.20
C ASN A 579 -15.71 -5.07 -15.20
N GLY A 580 -15.96 -6.29 -14.73
CA GLY A 580 -16.34 -7.43 -15.57
C GLY A 580 -15.24 -7.80 -16.57
N ARG A 581 -14.00 -7.93 -16.08
CA ARG A 581 -12.82 -8.39 -16.85
C ARG A 581 -12.21 -9.67 -16.29
N VAL A 582 -12.59 -10.10 -15.10
CA VAL A 582 -12.12 -11.36 -14.51
C VAL A 582 -13.36 -12.15 -14.14
N LEU A 583 -13.50 -13.33 -14.72
CA LEU A 583 -14.62 -14.23 -14.50
C LEU A 583 -14.18 -15.32 -13.52
N ASP A 584 -14.82 -15.35 -12.35
CA ASP A 584 -14.57 -16.34 -11.32
C ASP A 584 -15.30 -17.64 -11.68
N LEU A 585 -14.54 -18.63 -12.15
CA LEU A 585 -15.09 -19.95 -12.51
C LEU A 585 -15.23 -20.85 -11.30
N LEU A 586 -14.19 -20.87 -10.46
CA LEU A 586 -14.11 -21.70 -9.26
C LEU A 586 -13.23 -21.02 -8.20
N HIS A 587 -13.70 -19.89 -7.69
CA HIS A 587 -12.95 -19.11 -6.72
C HIS A 587 -13.13 -19.67 -5.29
N PRO A 588 -12.05 -19.95 -4.53
CA PRO A 588 -12.13 -20.46 -3.14
C PRO A 588 -12.89 -19.54 -2.16
N SER A 589 -13.04 -18.25 -2.49
CA SER A 589 -13.82 -17.28 -1.71
C SER A 589 -15.33 -17.43 -1.84
N LEU A 590 -15.83 -18.21 -2.79
CA LEU A 590 -17.27 -18.39 -2.99
C LEU A 590 -17.83 -19.35 -1.95
N PHE A 591 -18.84 -18.93 -1.19
CA PHE A 591 -19.39 -19.70 -0.06
C PHE A 591 -18.33 -20.07 1.01
N PRO A 592 -17.58 -19.07 1.54
CA PRO A 592 -16.59 -19.35 2.56
C PRO A 592 -17.30 -19.75 3.86
N LEU A 593 -16.56 -20.37 4.78
CA LEU A 593 -17.05 -20.50 6.14
C LEU A 593 -17.15 -19.09 6.75
N GLU A 594 -18.34 -18.71 7.21
CA GLU A 594 -18.57 -17.57 8.09
C GLU A 594 -18.77 -18.04 9.54
N PHE A 595 -17.90 -17.59 10.44
CA PHE A 595 -17.97 -17.91 11.86
C PHE A 595 -19.27 -17.42 12.50
N GLY A 596 -19.91 -18.24 13.34
CA GLY A 596 -21.19 -17.92 13.98
C GLY A 596 -22.42 -18.09 13.09
N LYS A 597 -22.25 -18.43 11.80
CA LYS A 597 -23.37 -18.71 10.88
C LYS A 597 -23.29 -20.06 10.20
N THR A 598 -22.12 -20.44 9.72
CA THR A 598 -21.92 -21.66 8.91
C THR A 598 -22.00 -22.90 9.79
N ARG A 599 -22.66 -23.96 9.32
CA ARG A 599 -22.71 -25.25 10.01
C ARG A 599 -21.50 -26.10 9.63
N VAL A 600 -20.89 -26.74 10.63
CA VAL A 600 -19.74 -27.63 10.48
C VAL A 600 -20.02 -29.00 11.07
N LEU A 601 -19.32 -30.01 10.56
CA LEU A 601 -19.33 -31.37 11.06
C LEU A 601 -18.02 -31.59 11.84
N PRO A 602 -18.02 -31.57 13.18
CA PRO A 602 -16.78 -31.59 13.96
C PRO A 602 -15.97 -32.88 13.80
N GLU A 603 -16.67 -34.00 13.54
CA GLU A 603 -16.08 -35.35 13.53
C GLU A 603 -16.05 -35.99 12.14
N TYR A 604 -16.58 -35.31 11.10
CA TYR A 604 -16.75 -35.88 9.77
C TYR A 604 -16.31 -34.91 8.68
N SER A 605 -15.66 -35.42 7.63
CA SER A 605 -15.48 -34.67 6.39
C SER A 605 -16.66 -34.92 5.45
N VAL A 606 -17.01 -33.92 4.64
CA VAL A 606 -18.02 -34.08 3.58
C VAL A 606 -17.35 -34.84 2.44
N PRO A 607 -17.75 -36.09 2.17
CA PRO A 607 -17.15 -36.86 1.09
C PRO A 607 -17.46 -36.23 -0.26
N ARG A 608 -16.62 -36.51 -1.26
CA ARG A 608 -16.90 -36.15 -2.65
C ARG A 608 -18.26 -36.69 -3.09
N ASP A 609 -18.45 -38.00 -2.97
CA ASP A 609 -19.66 -38.65 -3.47
C ASP A 609 -20.83 -38.51 -2.47
N SER A 610 -22.04 -38.25 -2.96
CA SER A 610 -23.23 -37.99 -2.12
C SER A 610 -23.11 -36.79 -1.17
N CYS A 611 -22.25 -35.80 -1.46
CA CYS A 611 -22.06 -34.60 -0.64
C CYS A 611 -23.37 -33.86 -0.30
N ALA A 612 -24.35 -33.86 -1.22
CA ALA A 612 -25.66 -33.23 -1.04
C ALA A 612 -26.48 -33.78 0.14
N LYS A 613 -26.21 -35.00 0.61
CA LYS A 613 -26.90 -35.57 1.79
C LYS A 613 -26.53 -34.84 3.08
N TYR A 614 -25.41 -34.12 3.09
CA TYR A 614 -24.91 -33.40 4.26
C TYR A 614 -25.41 -31.94 4.32
N THR A 615 -26.17 -31.49 3.32
CA THR A 615 -26.71 -30.13 3.28
C THR A 615 -27.57 -29.84 4.51
N GLY A 616 -27.26 -28.73 5.21
CA GLY A 616 -27.98 -28.29 6.40
C GLY A 616 -27.69 -29.09 7.69
N MET A 617 -26.86 -30.15 7.62
CA MET A 617 -26.41 -30.91 8.79
C MET A 617 -25.30 -30.17 9.55
N GLY A 618 -24.95 -30.69 10.73
CA GLY A 618 -23.90 -30.14 11.58
C GLY A 618 -24.37 -29.04 12.54
N GLU A 619 -23.43 -28.57 13.35
CA GLU A 619 -23.65 -27.52 14.35
C GLU A 619 -23.07 -26.18 13.87
N ILE A 620 -23.60 -25.07 14.38
CA ILE A 620 -23.09 -23.75 14.01
C ILE A 620 -21.66 -23.62 14.51
N CYS A 621 -20.73 -23.31 13.60
CA CYS A 621 -19.34 -23.06 13.93
C CYS A 621 -19.25 -21.86 14.90
N PRO A 622 -18.70 -22.04 16.11
CA PRO A 622 -18.60 -20.95 17.06
C PRO A 622 -17.67 -19.86 16.54
N VAL A 623 -17.91 -18.60 16.94
CA VAL A 623 -16.97 -17.52 16.68
C VAL A 623 -15.75 -17.71 17.60
N PRO A 624 -14.53 -17.92 17.06
CA PRO A 624 -13.35 -18.06 17.90
C PRO A 624 -13.14 -16.78 18.72
N GLY A 625 -12.70 -16.92 19.98
CA GLY A 625 -12.51 -15.77 20.88
C GLY A 625 -11.63 -14.68 20.26
N VAL A 626 -10.53 -15.07 19.63
CA VAL A 626 -9.63 -14.17 18.88
C VAL A 626 -10.31 -13.37 17.76
N VAL A 627 -11.32 -13.94 17.08
CA VAL A 627 -12.11 -13.24 16.05
C VAL A 627 -13.13 -12.31 16.70
N ALA A 628 -13.81 -12.78 17.75
CA ALA A 628 -14.81 -12.01 18.48
C ALA A 628 -14.19 -10.78 19.18
N ASP A 629 -13.03 -10.97 19.79
CA ASP A 629 -12.29 -9.95 20.53
C ASP A 629 -11.45 -9.05 19.62
N LYS A 630 -11.41 -9.35 18.30
CA LYS A 630 -10.55 -8.70 17.31
C LYS A 630 -9.10 -8.62 17.79
N THR A 631 -8.61 -9.72 18.36
CA THR A 631 -7.30 -9.76 18.98
C THR A 631 -6.24 -9.44 17.92
N PRO A 632 -5.47 -8.35 18.11
CA PRO A 632 -4.38 -8.03 17.20
C PRO A 632 -3.33 -9.14 17.26
N PHE A 633 -2.84 -9.54 16.09
CA PHE A 633 -1.68 -10.39 15.94
C PHE A 633 -0.45 -9.49 15.82
N HIS A 634 0.46 -9.65 16.77
CA HIS A 634 1.73 -8.94 16.77
C HIS A 634 2.75 -9.81 16.03
N LYS A 635 3.26 -9.28 14.92
CA LYS A 635 4.41 -9.88 14.25
C LYS A 635 5.63 -9.61 15.15
N GLU A 636 6.38 -10.66 15.51
CA GLU A 636 7.72 -10.48 16.06
C GLU A 636 8.59 -9.91 14.93
N VAL A 637 8.73 -8.58 14.89
CA VAL A 637 9.71 -7.87 14.05
C VAL A 637 10.94 -7.65 14.91
N SER A 638 12.13 -7.78 14.33
CA SER A 638 13.38 -7.76 15.08
C SER A 638 13.60 -6.45 15.90
N TRP A 639 14.43 -6.57 16.94
CA TRP A 639 14.74 -5.65 18.04
C TRP A 639 13.84 -4.42 18.24
N GLY A 640 12.81 -4.60 19.07
CA GLY A 640 12.34 -3.53 19.97
C GLY A 640 11.37 -2.50 19.38
N ASN A 641 10.97 -2.65 18.13
CA ASN A 641 9.78 -1.98 17.60
C ASN A 641 8.57 -2.92 17.64
N ASP A 642 8.10 -3.20 18.87
CA ASP A 642 6.69 -3.57 19.09
C ASP A 642 5.85 -2.38 18.65
N SER A 643 5.62 -2.24 17.35
CA SER A 643 4.56 -1.36 16.88
C SER A 643 3.25 -1.95 17.43
N ASP A 644 2.59 -1.19 18.29
CA ASP A 644 1.25 -1.49 18.85
C ASP A 644 0.17 -1.69 17.75
N THR A 645 0.54 -1.58 16.47
CA THR A 645 -0.27 -1.89 15.29
C THR A 645 -0.26 -3.40 15.02
N GLY A 646 -0.88 -4.19 15.90
CA GLY A 646 -1.12 -5.58 15.55
C GLY A 646 -2.17 -5.67 14.42
N MET A 647 -1.87 -6.48 13.41
CA MET A 647 -2.80 -6.78 12.32
C MET A 647 -3.85 -7.74 12.84
N GLN A 648 -5.11 -7.60 12.43
CA GLN A 648 -6.09 -8.64 12.77
C GLN A 648 -5.71 -9.92 12.02
N ALA A 649 -5.23 -10.96 12.72
CA ALA A 649 -4.83 -12.22 12.07
C ALA A 649 -5.98 -13.02 11.49
N TRP A 650 -7.23 -12.62 11.76
CA TRP A 650 -8.41 -13.33 11.32
C TRP A 650 -9.45 -12.41 10.68
N GLY A 651 -9.92 -12.79 9.51
CA GLY A 651 -11.21 -12.34 9.00
C GLY A 651 -12.38 -13.00 9.76
N SER A 652 -13.60 -12.56 9.48
CA SER A 652 -14.82 -13.28 9.89
C SER A 652 -15.10 -14.53 9.03
N PHE A 653 -14.20 -14.82 8.08
CA PHE A 653 -14.36 -15.84 7.05
C PHE A 653 -13.13 -16.75 6.96
N GLN A 654 -13.32 -17.94 6.37
CA GLN A 654 -12.26 -18.89 6.06
C GLN A 654 -12.58 -19.62 4.74
N TRP A 655 -11.62 -19.69 3.82
CA TRP A 655 -11.72 -20.53 2.63
C TRP A 655 -11.78 -22.03 2.99
N LEU A 656 -12.58 -22.76 2.22
CA LEU A 656 -12.83 -24.18 2.46
C LEU A 656 -11.85 -25.04 1.65
N PRO A 657 -11.00 -25.85 2.31
CA PRO A 657 -10.11 -26.77 1.61
C PRO A 657 -10.87 -28.02 1.13
N SER A 658 -10.33 -28.67 0.10
CA SER A 658 -10.83 -29.92 -0.48
C SER A 658 -9.85 -31.10 -0.32
N GLU A 659 -9.97 -32.00 0.65
CA GLU A 659 -8.97 -33.04 0.92
C GLU A 659 -8.50 -33.82 -0.33
N VAL A 660 -7.19 -33.84 -0.58
CA VAL A 660 -6.56 -34.72 -1.58
C VAL A 660 -6.00 -35.97 -0.89
N ALA A 661 -6.34 -37.12 -1.43
CA ALA A 661 -5.75 -38.41 -1.10
C ALA A 661 -4.78 -38.83 -2.21
N PHE A 662 -3.71 -39.54 -1.84
CA PHE A 662 -2.76 -40.08 -2.80
C PHE A 662 -2.86 -41.60 -2.84
N SER A 663 -2.93 -42.16 -4.05
CA SER A 663 -2.89 -43.60 -4.26
C SER A 663 -1.51 -44.18 -3.89
N GLN A 664 -1.40 -45.51 -3.77
CA GLN A 664 -0.10 -46.17 -3.54
C GLN A 664 0.94 -45.86 -4.64
N ASN A 665 0.48 -45.55 -5.85
CA ASN A 665 1.34 -45.19 -6.98
C ASN A 665 1.69 -43.70 -7.01
N GLY A 666 1.18 -42.93 -6.05
CA GLY A 666 1.42 -41.50 -5.92
C GLY A 666 0.29 -40.64 -6.47
N ASN A 667 -0.52 -41.10 -7.43
CA ASN A 667 -1.53 -40.26 -8.10
C ASN A 667 -2.51 -39.61 -7.12
N ALA A 668 -2.80 -38.32 -7.33
CA ALA A 668 -3.77 -37.56 -6.55
C ALA A 668 -5.20 -37.99 -6.85
N SER A 669 -6.06 -37.97 -5.84
CA SER A 669 -7.51 -38.06 -5.96
C SER A 669 -8.17 -37.12 -4.96
N ILE A 670 -9.16 -36.35 -5.42
CA ILE A 670 -9.90 -35.44 -4.57
C ILE A 670 -10.93 -36.26 -3.77
N ALA A 671 -10.72 -36.32 -2.46
CA ALA A 671 -11.47 -37.17 -1.54
C ALA A 671 -12.72 -36.47 -0.96
N SER A 672 -12.70 -35.14 -0.87
CA SER A 672 -13.84 -34.35 -0.36
C SER A 672 -14.48 -33.48 -1.45
N TYR A 673 -15.61 -32.87 -1.11
CA TYR A 673 -16.23 -31.87 -1.96
C TYR A 673 -15.29 -30.68 -2.23
N VAL A 674 -15.21 -30.25 -3.50
CA VAL A 674 -14.58 -28.99 -3.89
C VAL A 674 -15.61 -27.88 -3.81
N ASN A 675 -15.26 -26.81 -3.11
CA ASN A 675 -16.17 -25.70 -2.85
C ASN A 675 -16.78 -25.15 -4.15
N ASN A 676 -18.10 -24.92 -4.15
CA ASN A 676 -18.89 -24.55 -5.33
C ASN A 676 -18.85 -25.51 -6.56
N LEU A 677 -18.34 -26.75 -6.44
CA LEU A 677 -18.23 -27.67 -7.58
C LEU A 677 -18.94 -29.01 -7.36
N HIS A 678 -20.12 -29.17 -7.97
CA HIS A 678 -20.94 -30.38 -7.80
C HIS A 678 -20.29 -31.62 -8.47
N PRO A 679 -19.94 -32.68 -7.72
CA PRO A 679 -19.15 -33.80 -8.23
C PRO A 679 -19.87 -34.64 -9.29
N ASP A 680 -21.19 -34.85 -9.17
CA ASP A 680 -21.92 -35.59 -10.21
C ASP A 680 -22.10 -34.84 -11.53
N LYS A 681 -22.14 -33.50 -11.47
CA LYS A 681 -22.31 -32.65 -12.65
C LYS A 681 -21.00 -32.39 -13.37
N HIS A 682 -19.90 -32.28 -12.61
CA HIS A 682 -18.59 -31.88 -13.10
C HIS A 682 -17.54 -33.00 -12.95
N LYS A 683 -17.92 -34.25 -13.19
CA LYS A 683 -17.05 -35.44 -13.02
C LYS A 683 -15.72 -35.32 -13.77
N GLU A 684 -15.76 -34.82 -15.00
CA GLU A 684 -14.56 -34.63 -15.80
C GLU A 684 -13.66 -33.53 -15.24
N LEU A 685 -14.22 -32.43 -14.73
CA LEU A 685 -13.42 -31.38 -14.10
C LEU A 685 -12.71 -31.87 -12.84
N TYR A 686 -13.35 -32.71 -12.01
CA TYR A 686 -12.67 -33.33 -10.87
C TYR A 686 -11.45 -34.16 -11.31
N ARG A 687 -11.56 -34.97 -12.38
CA ARG A 687 -10.41 -35.74 -12.91
C ARG A 687 -9.29 -34.85 -13.44
N VAL A 688 -9.65 -33.74 -14.08
CA VAL A 688 -8.69 -32.74 -14.54
C VAL A 688 -7.97 -32.09 -13.36
N LEU A 689 -8.69 -31.69 -12.31
CA LEU A 689 -8.09 -31.12 -11.10
C LEU A 689 -7.15 -32.12 -10.41
N GLU A 690 -7.52 -33.40 -10.31
CA GLU A 690 -6.63 -34.47 -9.82
C GLU A 690 -5.31 -34.53 -10.63
N THR A 691 -5.42 -34.43 -11.96
CA THR A 691 -4.24 -34.40 -12.86
C THR A 691 -3.43 -33.10 -12.70
N ALA A 692 -4.11 -31.97 -12.47
CA ALA A 692 -3.45 -30.69 -12.21
C ALA A 692 -2.62 -30.76 -10.93
N VAL A 693 -3.17 -31.32 -9.84
CA VAL A 693 -2.43 -31.57 -8.59
C VAL A 693 -1.19 -32.43 -8.88
N ASP A 694 -1.33 -33.54 -9.61
CA ASP A 694 -0.19 -34.39 -9.97
C ASP A 694 0.91 -33.64 -10.74
N LYS A 695 0.55 -32.69 -11.61
CA LYS A 695 1.49 -31.84 -12.37
C LYS A 695 2.09 -30.70 -11.52
N ALA A 696 1.35 -30.16 -10.55
CA ALA A 696 1.86 -29.15 -9.61
C ALA A 696 2.82 -29.74 -8.57
N MET A 697 2.66 -31.02 -8.24
CA MET A 697 3.39 -31.67 -7.15
C MET A 697 4.91 -31.51 -7.19
N PRO A 698 5.60 -31.75 -8.32
CA PRO A 698 7.05 -31.55 -8.39
C PRO A 698 7.44 -30.08 -8.14
N LEU A 699 6.62 -29.14 -8.60
CA LEU A 699 6.90 -27.71 -8.43
C LEU A 699 6.70 -27.26 -6.99
N TRP A 700 5.64 -27.70 -6.31
CA TRP A 700 5.46 -27.41 -4.88
C TRP A 700 6.55 -28.05 -4.03
N ASN A 701 6.93 -29.30 -4.31
CA ASN A 701 8.06 -29.95 -3.65
C ASN A 701 9.32 -29.10 -3.78
N GLU A 702 9.58 -28.61 -5.00
CA GLU A 702 10.76 -27.82 -5.29
C GLU A 702 10.72 -26.47 -4.55
N CYS A 703 9.67 -25.67 -4.73
CA CYS A 703 9.63 -24.31 -4.17
C CYS A 703 9.55 -24.25 -2.64
N LEU A 704 9.09 -25.33 -1.99
CA LEU A 704 9.03 -25.46 -0.54
C LEU A 704 10.29 -26.09 0.09
N SER A 705 11.24 -26.58 -0.72
CA SER A 705 12.49 -27.18 -0.22
C SER A 705 13.56 -26.13 0.11
N TRP A 706 13.40 -24.88 -0.37
CA TRP A 706 14.48 -23.89 -0.41
C TRP A 706 14.12 -22.58 0.31
N PHE A 707 14.67 -22.38 1.52
CA PHE A 707 14.44 -21.19 2.36
C PHE A 707 15.75 -20.61 2.94
N HIS A 708 16.84 -20.69 2.18
CA HIS A 708 18.16 -20.12 2.52
C HIS A 708 18.57 -19.08 1.47
N ASP A 709 19.48 -18.16 1.82
CA ASP A 709 19.88 -17.09 0.90
C ASP A 709 20.71 -17.63 -0.27
N ARG A 710 20.31 -17.32 -1.51
CA ARG A 710 21.03 -17.68 -2.75
C ARG A 710 21.31 -16.46 -3.63
N VAL A 711 21.70 -15.34 -3.01
CA VAL A 711 22.08 -14.12 -3.74
C VAL A 711 23.40 -14.31 -4.51
N ARG A 712 23.57 -13.59 -5.61
CA ARG A 712 24.71 -13.64 -6.54
C ARG A 712 25.75 -12.58 -6.25
N ILE A 713 25.35 -11.53 -5.54
CA ILE A 713 26.18 -10.39 -5.21
C ILE A 713 26.17 -10.23 -3.69
N HIS A 714 27.37 -10.16 -3.08
CA HIS A 714 27.57 -9.97 -1.65
C HIS A 714 28.40 -8.72 -1.40
N PRO A 715 27.78 -7.52 -1.33
CA PRO A 715 28.51 -6.30 -1.01
C PRO A 715 28.95 -6.38 0.45
N GLU A 716 30.25 -6.24 0.72
CA GLU A 716 30.76 -6.21 2.09
C GLU A 716 30.37 -4.92 2.82
N ARG A 717 30.34 -3.80 2.09
CA ARG A 717 29.96 -2.46 2.56
C ARG A 717 29.35 -1.64 1.43
N CYS A 718 28.69 -0.56 1.81
CA CYS A 718 28.09 0.37 0.87
C CYS A 718 28.29 1.84 1.30
N GLY A 719 29.21 2.55 0.67
CA GLY A 719 29.45 3.97 0.91
C GLY A 719 29.83 4.74 -0.35
N TYR A 720 30.38 5.94 -0.14
CA TYR A 720 30.79 6.84 -1.22
C TYR A 720 31.92 6.27 -2.08
N GLU A 721 32.62 5.22 -1.63
CA GLU A 721 33.60 4.47 -2.44
C GLU A 721 32.99 3.79 -3.67
N ALA A 722 31.67 3.59 -3.68
CA ALA A 722 30.95 3.08 -4.84
C ALA A 722 30.75 4.15 -5.93
N TYR A 723 31.00 5.43 -5.65
CA TYR A 723 30.84 6.51 -6.63
C TYR A 723 32.13 6.82 -7.37
N LEU A 724 32.01 7.00 -8.68
CA LEU A 724 33.08 7.47 -9.55
C LEU A 724 32.89 8.97 -9.82
N ALA A 725 33.81 9.79 -9.30
CA ALA A 725 33.86 11.22 -9.57
C ALA A 725 34.42 11.50 -10.98
N PRO A 726 33.77 12.35 -11.81
CA PRO A 726 34.24 12.66 -13.16
C PRO A 726 35.51 13.50 -13.17
N THR A 727 35.62 14.46 -12.25
CA THR A 727 36.81 15.33 -12.08
C THR A 727 36.92 15.79 -10.63
N TYR A 728 37.74 15.11 -9.84
CA TYR A 728 38.09 15.54 -8.50
C TYR A 728 39.29 16.49 -8.54
N PRO A 729 39.16 17.76 -8.10
CA PRO A 729 40.24 18.74 -8.18
C PRO A 729 41.36 18.54 -7.15
N GLY A 730 41.20 17.58 -6.23
CA GLY A 730 42.09 17.41 -5.08
C GLY A 730 41.79 18.41 -3.96
N PRO A 731 42.36 18.20 -2.75
CA PRO A 731 42.17 19.13 -1.64
C PRO A 731 42.94 20.44 -1.88
N THR A 732 42.38 21.55 -1.42
CA THR A 732 42.99 22.88 -1.46
C THR A 732 44.20 22.98 -0.51
N GLU A 733 45.09 23.95 -0.75
CA GLU A 733 46.26 24.17 0.12
C GLU A 733 45.88 24.57 1.56
N GLU A 734 44.72 25.19 1.76
CA GLU A 734 44.19 25.53 3.09
C GLU A 734 43.67 24.29 3.84
N GLU A 735 43.00 23.36 3.15
CA GLU A 735 42.55 22.07 3.70
C GLU A 735 43.73 21.19 4.10
N LYS A 736 44.77 21.13 3.26
CA LYS A 736 46.03 20.43 3.56
C LYS A 736 46.75 20.98 4.81
N GLN A 737 46.54 22.26 5.15
CA GLN A 737 47.16 22.90 6.31
C GLN A 737 46.39 22.71 7.62
N HIS A 738 45.06 22.55 7.58
CA HIS A 738 44.22 22.45 8.77
C HIS A 738 43.96 21.00 9.22
N GLU A 739 44.11 20.01 8.34
CA GLU A 739 43.73 18.63 8.59
C GLU A 739 44.93 17.66 8.46
N TYR A 740 45.78 17.61 9.49
CA TYR A 740 46.98 16.76 9.52
C TYR A 740 46.71 15.24 9.51
N TYR A 741 45.45 14.81 9.71
CA TYR A 741 45.08 13.40 9.91
C TYR A 741 44.19 12.78 8.82
N HIS A 742 43.82 13.54 7.78
CA HIS A 742 42.88 13.07 6.76
C HIS A 742 43.59 12.60 5.49
N SER A 743 43.19 11.45 4.96
CA SER A 743 43.73 10.88 3.72
C SER A 743 43.16 11.59 2.49
N GLU A 744 43.83 11.46 1.34
CA GLU A 744 43.30 11.96 0.06
C GLU A 744 41.94 11.32 -0.30
N GLU A 745 41.74 10.06 0.11
CA GLU A 745 40.50 9.30 -0.01
C GLU A 745 39.36 9.91 0.82
N TYR A 746 39.64 10.37 2.03
CA TYR A 746 38.65 11.08 2.85
C TYR A 746 38.18 12.38 2.18
N HIS A 747 39.10 13.18 1.64
CA HIS A 747 38.73 14.41 0.93
C HIS A 747 37.92 14.13 -0.35
N LEU A 748 38.22 13.04 -1.05
CA LEU A 748 37.42 12.59 -2.20
C LEU A 748 35.99 12.23 -1.77
N GLN A 749 35.81 11.46 -0.69
CA GLN A 749 34.48 11.09 -0.18
C GLN A 749 33.67 12.32 0.27
N VAL A 750 34.30 13.29 0.95
CA VAL A 750 33.65 14.56 1.32
C VAL A 750 33.24 15.34 0.08
N TRP A 751 34.06 15.35 -0.97
CA TRP A 751 33.72 16.02 -2.23
C TRP A 751 32.54 15.32 -2.93
N ILE A 752 32.56 13.98 -3.03
CA ILE A 752 31.48 13.17 -3.62
C ILE A 752 30.15 13.47 -2.93
N ARG A 753 30.13 13.52 -1.60
CA ARG A 753 28.93 13.84 -0.81
C ARG A 753 28.28 15.18 -1.22
N GLY A 754 29.09 16.16 -1.63
CA GLY A 754 28.60 17.47 -2.09
C GLY A 754 28.19 17.53 -3.56
N HIS A 755 28.53 16.52 -4.36
CA HIS A 755 28.40 16.51 -5.83
C HIS A 755 27.88 15.16 -6.35
N LEU A 756 26.95 14.53 -5.61
CA LEU A 756 26.42 13.21 -5.97
C LEU A 756 25.75 13.20 -7.35
N ASP A 757 25.12 14.31 -7.75
CA ASP A 757 24.50 14.52 -9.06
C ASP A 757 25.50 14.56 -10.22
N GLU A 758 26.78 14.83 -9.93
CA GLU A 758 27.87 14.77 -10.91
C GLU A 758 28.57 13.41 -10.94
N CYS A 759 28.35 12.56 -9.93
CA CYS A 759 29.02 11.27 -9.79
C CYS A 759 28.26 10.12 -10.44
N THR A 760 28.98 9.09 -10.87
CA THR A 760 28.38 7.84 -11.37
C THR A 760 28.43 6.76 -10.30
N PHE A 761 27.29 6.18 -9.95
CA PHE A 761 27.24 5.05 -9.01
C PHE A 761 27.66 3.75 -9.68
N LYS A 762 28.72 3.11 -9.18
CA LYS A 762 29.21 1.83 -9.66
C LYS A 762 28.60 0.70 -8.85
N GLN A 763 27.60 0.05 -9.42
CA GLN A 763 27.04 -1.18 -8.87
C GLN A 763 28.14 -2.28 -8.73
N PRO A 764 28.02 -3.20 -7.75
CA PRO A 764 28.93 -4.34 -7.55
C PRO A 764 28.75 -5.44 -8.60
N SER A 765 29.76 -6.29 -8.76
CA SER A 765 29.76 -7.43 -9.70
C SER A 765 29.42 -8.75 -9.00
N ALA A 766 28.97 -9.75 -9.76
CA ALA A 766 28.70 -11.10 -9.24
C ALA A 766 29.95 -11.78 -8.65
N CYS A 767 29.74 -12.62 -7.63
CA CYS A 767 30.79 -13.47 -7.05
C CYS A 767 31.15 -14.65 -7.99
N ASP A 768 32.04 -15.53 -7.55
CA ASP A 768 32.35 -16.74 -8.31
C ASP A 768 31.15 -17.70 -8.36
N PHE A 769 30.91 -18.28 -9.53
CA PHE A 769 29.77 -19.16 -9.74
C PHE A 769 29.93 -20.49 -8.98
N LEU A 770 28.89 -20.87 -8.24
CA LEU A 770 28.73 -22.17 -7.62
C LEU A 770 27.45 -22.86 -8.14
N PRO A 771 27.53 -24.16 -8.55
CA PRO A 771 26.36 -24.93 -8.97
C PRO A 771 25.28 -25.01 -7.89
N PHE A 772 24.02 -25.09 -8.31
CA PHE A 772 22.85 -25.13 -7.42
C PHE A 772 22.93 -26.23 -6.36
N GLU A 773 23.22 -27.47 -6.76
CA GLU A 773 23.31 -28.60 -5.83
C GLU A 773 24.41 -28.44 -4.79
N THR A 774 25.50 -27.76 -5.15
CA THR A 774 26.56 -27.43 -4.19
C THR A 774 26.06 -26.40 -3.18
N LYS A 775 25.41 -25.32 -3.65
CA LYS A 775 24.81 -24.29 -2.78
C LYS A 775 23.76 -24.89 -1.83
N ALA A 776 22.87 -25.72 -2.35
CA ALA A 776 21.81 -26.38 -1.57
C ALA A 776 22.39 -27.29 -0.48
N ARG A 777 23.44 -28.07 -0.80
CA ARG A 777 24.14 -28.92 0.15
C ARG A 777 24.86 -28.13 1.23
N GLU A 778 25.55 -27.05 0.85
CA GLU A 778 26.26 -26.17 1.79
C GLU A 778 25.29 -25.46 2.75
N ALA A 779 24.08 -25.16 2.29
CA ALA A 779 23.01 -24.60 3.10
C ALA A 779 22.25 -25.62 3.97
N GLY A 780 22.60 -26.92 3.90
CA GLY A 780 21.93 -27.98 4.65
C GLY A 780 20.47 -28.19 4.27
N ALA A 781 20.08 -27.89 3.02
CA ALA A 781 18.70 -27.96 2.59
C ALA A 781 18.21 -29.42 2.40
N GLU A 782 16.97 -29.70 2.81
CA GLU A 782 16.32 -31.00 2.67
C GLU A 782 15.16 -30.93 1.66
N ARG A 783 15.12 -31.89 0.73
CA ARG A 783 14.06 -31.96 -0.28
C ARG A 783 12.77 -32.53 0.30
N ILE A 784 11.65 -31.91 -0.05
CA ILE A 784 10.34 -32.25 0.50
C ILE A 784 9.50 -33.07 -0.48
N GLY A 785 8.70 -34.00 0.06
CA GLY A 785 7.73 -34.81 -0.69
C GLY A 785 6.29 -34.62 -0.19
N LEU A 786 5.53 -33.73 -0.83
CA LEU A 786 4.22 -33.26 -0.40
C LEU A 786 3.05 -34.19 -0.73
N ARG A 787 3.26 -35.36 -1.38
CA ARG A 787 2.24 -36.41 -1.65
C ARG A 787 1.65 -37.04 -0.36
N THR A 788 1.69 -36.31 0.74
CA THR A 788 1.19 -36.67 2.06
C THR A 788 0.15 -35.68 2.62
N LYS A 789 -0.16 -34.51 1.99
CA LYS A 789 -1.20 -33.49 2.40
C LYS A 789 -1.67 -32.59 1.20
N PHE A 790 -2.82 -31.85 1.23
CA PHE A 790 -3.21 -30.57 0.50
C PHE A 790 -4.58 -30.46 -0.25
N PRO A 791 -5.08 -29.20 -0.48
CA PRO A 791 -5.71 -28.66 -1.77
C PRO A 791 -5.88 -27.08 -1.94
N ASP A 792 -6.69 -26.44 -2.85
CA ASP A 792 -6.72 -26.19 -4.35
C ASP A 792 -7.68 -24.98 -4.74
N GLY A 793 -7.56 -24.33 -5.94
CA GLY A 793 -8.48 -23.29 -6.52
C GLY A 793 -8.21 -22.83 -8.00
N LEU A 794 -9.13 -22.10 -8.71
CA LEU A 794 -9.01 -21.66 -10.15
C LEU A 794 -9.77 -20.34 -10.53
N GLN A 795 -9.23 -19.49 -11.42
CA GLN A 795 -9.88 -18.25 -11.96
C GLN A 795 -9.56 -17.99 -13.46
N ASN A 796 -10.33 -17.13 -14.17
CA ASN A 796 -10.12 -16.74 -15.58
C ASN A 796 -10.21 -15.21 -15.83
N ILE A 797 -9.49 -14.67 -16.84
CA ILE A 797 -9.45 -13.25 -17.22
C ILE A 797 -10.01 -13.07 -18.65
N GLU A 798 -11.01 -12.19 -18.82
CA GLU A 798 -11.66 -11.85 -20.09
C GLU A 798 -11.43 -10.37 -20.49
N LEU A 799 -10.80 -10.13 -21.65
CA LEU A 799 -10.64 -8.79 -22.23
C LEU A 799 -11.50 -8.63 -23.50
N THR A 800 -12.16 -7.48 -23.64
CA THR A 800 -13.04 -7.15 -24.79
C THR A 800 -12.58 -5.86 -25.46
N PRO A 801 -12.95 -5.58 -26.73
CA PRO A 801 -12.61 -4.31 -27.39
C PRO A 801 -13.04 -3.07 -26.59
N GLU A 802 -14.16 -3.15 -25.87
CA GLU A 802 -14.68 -2.08 -25.01
C GLU A 802 -13.93 -1.96 -23.67
N LYS A 803 -13.21 -3.02 -23.26
CA LYS A 803 -12.43 -3.13 -22.02
C LYS A 803 -11.06 -3.77 -22.31
N PRO A 804 -10.18 -3.08 -23.08
CA PRO A 804 -9.03 -3.73 -23.72
C PRO A 804 -7.83 -3.97 -22.79
N GLN A 805 -7.86 -3.45 -21.56
CA GLN A 805 -6.71 -3.45 -20.65
C GLN A 805 -7.14 -3.90 -19.25
N TYR A 806 -6.35 -4.77 -18.62
CA TYR A 806 -6.43 -5.12 -17.20
C TYR A 806 -5.06 -4.87 -16.56
N ASP A 807 -5.02 -4.00 -15.56
CA ASP A 807 -3.77 -3.51 -14.96
C ASP A 807 -3.15 -4.49 -13.94
N GLY A 808 -3.73 -5.68 -13.79
CA GLY A 808 -3.32 -6.71 -12.82
C GLY A 808 -4.15 -6.71 -11.52
N SER A 809 -3.90 -7.70 -10.66
CA SER A 809 -4.48 -7.79 -9.33
C SER A 809 -3.73 -6.89 -8.34
N SER A 810 -4.38 -6.49 -7.24
CA SER A 810 -3.67 -5.86 -6.12
C SER A 810 -2.62 -6.80 -5.53
N TRP A 811 -1.52 -6.23 -5.00
CA TRP A 811 -0.54 -7.00 -4.22
C TRP A 811 -1.21 -7.72 -3.06
N HIS A 812 -1.01 -9.04 -2.98
CA HIS A 812 -1.58 -9.87 -1.92
C HIS A 812 -0.68 -11.08 -1.65
N VAL A 813 -0.90 -11.67 -0.47
CA VAL A 813 -0.46 -13.02 -0.12
C VAL A 813 -1.67 -13.92 -0.31
N GLU A 814 -1.47 -15.19 -0.68
CA GLU A 814 -2.58 -16.09 -0.92
C GLU A 814 -3.24 -16.45 0.40
N GLY A 815 -4.53 -16.12 0.50
CA GLY A 815 -5.35 -16.37 1.67
C GLY A 815 -5.00 -15.55 2.92
N CYS A 816 -5.69 -15.87 4.01
CA CYS A 816 -5.48 -15.35 5.35
C CYS A 816 -4.63 -16.31 6.21
N LEU A 817 -4.12 -15.80 7.32
CA LEU A 817 -3.28 -16.55 8.27
C LEU A 817 -3.93 -17.86 8.79
N ASN A 818 -5.26 -17.91 8.92
CA ASN A 818 -6.02 -19.08 9.37
C ASN A 818 -6.24 -20.15 8.28
N GLU A 819 -5.83 -19.89 7.04
CA GLU A 819 -5.95 -20.83 5.91
C GLU A 819 -4.66 -21.65 5.72
N HIS A 820 -3.54 -21.19 6.30
CA HIS A 820 -2.25 -21.91 6.31
C HIS A 820 -1.77 -22.35 4.92
N ILE A 821 -2.00 -21.51 3.91
CA ILE A 821 -1.52 -21.75 2.54
C ILE A 821 0.01 -21.70 2.55
N ALA A 822 0.63 -22.81 2.13
CA ALA A 822 2.09 -22.96 2.10
C ALA A 822 2.69 -22.53 0.76
N ALA A 823 2.04 -22.89 -0.34
CA ALA A 823 2.46 -22.60 -1.70
C ALA A 823 1.27 -22.57 -2.64
N THR A 824 1.46 -21.92 -3.78
CA THR A 824 0.46 -21.76 -4.83
C THR A 824 1.03 -22.24 -6.16
N ALA A 825 0.21 -22.89 -6.98
CA ALA A 825 0.54 -23.16 -8.37
C ALA A 825 -0.48 -22.50 -9.29
N LEU A 826 0.01 -21.90 -10.38
CA LEU A 826 -0.79 -21.23 -11.39
C LEU A 826 -0.64 -21.97 -12.72
N PHE A 827 -1.78 -22.25 -13.35
CA PHE A 827 -1.88 -22.96 -14.63
C PHE A 827 -2.40 -21.99 -15.69
N TYR A 828 -1.55 -21.63 -16.65
CA TYR A 828 -1.95 -20.81 -17.77
C TYR A 828 -2.31 -21.71 -18.94
N TYR A 829 -3.61 -21.92 -19.16
CA TYR A 829 -4.11 -22.88 -20.14
C TYR A 829 -4.47 -22.26 -21.49
N ASP A 830 -4.78 -20.96 -21.52
CA ASP A 830 -5.09 -20.22 -22.74
C ASP A 830 -4.71 -18.73 -22.62
N SER A 831 -4.43 -18.10 -23.76
CA SER A 831 -4.12 -16.67 -23.88
C SER A 831 -4.09 -16.29 -25.36
N GLU A 832 -5.08 -15.56 -25.81
CA GLU A 832 -5.21 -15.12 -27.21
C GLU A 832 -5.41 -13.61 -27.30
N ASN A 833 -4.75 -12.99 -28.28
CA ASN A 833 -4.95 -11.58 -28.64
C ASN A 833 -4.74 -10.58 -27.48
N VAL A 834 -3.82 -10.89 -26.57
CA VAL A 834 -3.41 -10.01 -25.45
C VAL A 834 -1.89 -9.81 -25.47
N THR A 835 -1.43 -8.69 -24.93
CA THR A 835 0.00 -8.48 -24.66
C THR A 835 0.50 -9.44 -23.59
N ASP A 836 1.79 -9.73 -23.60
CA ASP A 836 2.43 -10.62 -22.63
C ASP A 836 2.05 -10.29 -21.17
N SER A 837 1.41 -11.25 -20.51
CA SER A 837 1.03 -11.15 -19.10
C SER A 837 2.16 -11.64 -18.19
N HIS A 838 2.30 -11.06 -17.00
CA HIS A 838 3.41 -11.35 -16.09
C HIS A 838 2.96 -11.48 -14.63
N LEU A 839 3.60 -12.38 -13.88
CA LEU A 839 3.49 -12.48 -12.43
C LEU A 839 4.63 -11.70 -11.79
N TYR A 840 4.32 -10.69 -10.98
CA TYR A 840 5.30 -9.90 -10.25
C TYR A 840 5.48 -10.44 -8.83
N CYS A 841 6.73 -10.48 -8.35
CA CYS A 841 7.06 -10.97 -7.01
C CYS A 841 7.82 -9.91 -6.22
N ARG A 842 7.59 -9.87 -4.91
CA ARG A 842 8.35 -9.04 -3.97
C ARG A 842 8.79 -9.90 -2.79
N GLN A 843 9.58 -9.33 -1.89
CA GLN A 843 9.98 -10.02 -0.67
C GLN A 843 10.19 -9.04 0.46
N HIS A 844 10.09 -9.53 1.69
CA HIS A 844 10.52 -8.77 2.86
C HIS A 844 12.05 -8.72 2.92
N VAL A 845 12.58 -7.53 3.19
CA VAL A 845 14.02 -7.31 3.38
C VAL A 845 14.31 -7.25 4.88
N ASP A 846 15.44 -7.81 5.29
CA ASP A 846 15.91 -7.69 6.65
C ASP A 846 16.40 -6.25 6.87
N ALA A 847 15.54 -5.44 7.49
CA ALA A 847 15.83 -4.05 7.76
C ALA A 847 17.02 -3.88 8.72
N GLU A 848 17.30 -4.85 9.59
CA GLU A 848 18.44 -4.76 10.50
C GLU A 848 19.75 -5.02 9.76
N ASP A 849 19.79 -6.09 8.97
CA ASP A 849 20.95 -6.36 8.09
C ASP A 849 21.16 -5.17 7.15
N MET A 850 20.09 -4.62 6.57
CA MET A 850 20.17 -3.48 5.66
C MET A 850 20.67 -2.20 6.33
N VAL A 851 20.29 -1.91 7.57
CA VAL A 851 20.79 -0.73 8.32
C VAL A 851 22.27 -0.85 8.67
N MET A 852 22.80 -2.09 8.74
CA MET A 852 24.22 -2.34 9.04
C MET A 852 25.13 -2.31 7.80
N LYS A 853 24.56 -2.27 6.58
CA LYS A 853 25.30 -2.23 5.31
C LYS A 853 25.89 -0.87 4.91
N PRO A 854 25.19 0.27 5.07
CA PRO A 854 25.75 1.56 4.70
C PRO A 854 26.85 1.99 5.67
N GLU A 855 27.86 2.69 5.15
CA GLU A 855 28.83 3.41 5.98
C GLU A 855 28.14 4.54 6.76
N GLN A 856 28.77 5.01 7.84
CA GLN A 856 28.12 5.91 8.80
C GLN A 856 27.66 7.23 8.17
N ASN A 857 26.33 7.40 8.03
CA ASN A 857 25.66 8.52 7.36
C ASN A 857 25.77 8.53 5.82
N GLU A 858 25.93 7.37 5.19
CA GLU A 858 26.05 7.21 3.72
C GLU A 858 24.92 6.34 3.14
N TYR A 859 23.68 6.64 3.52
CA TYR A 859 22.51 5.83 3.17
C TYR A 859 22.15 5.91 1.68
N GLU A 860 22.55 6.99 1.00
CA GLU A 860 22.32 7.23 -0.43
C GLU A 860 22.93 6.11 -1.29
N ALA A 861 24.14 5.64 -0.93
CA ALA A 861 24.80 4.54 -1.61
C ALA A 861 23.97 3.24 -1.52
N ALA A 862 23.40 2.93 -0.35
CA ALA A 862 22.60 1.74 -0.15
C ALA A 862 21.27 1.82 -0.92
N CYS A 863 20.67 3.01 -0.99
CA CYS A 863 19.47 3.25 -1.79
C CYS A 863 19.72 2.98 -3.27
N GLU A 864 20.81 3.51 -3.84
CA GLU A 864 21.23 3.26 -5.23
C GLU A 864 21.60 1.78 -5.45
N MET A 865 22.30 1.14 -4.51
CA MET A 865 22.73 -0.26 -4.66
C MET A 865 21.56 -1.25 -4.71
N TYR A 866 20.57 -1.08 -3.84
CA TYR A 866 19.47 -2.04 -3.66
C TYR A 866 18.15 -1.57 -4.27
N GLY A 867 18.06 -0.33 -4.76
CA GLY A 867 16.80 0.25 -5.26
C GLY A 867 15.76 0.40 -4.15
N VAL A 868 16.22 0.81 -2.96
CA VAL A 868 15.38 1.00 -1.77
C VAL A 868 15.34 2.48 -1.37
N GLU A 869 14.35 2.86 -0.59
CA GLU A 869 14.22 4.23 -0.07
C GLU A 869 14.57 4.28 1.42
N GLN A 870 15.27 5.33 1.84
CA GLN A 870 15.54 5.57 3.26
C GLN A 870 14.22 5.79 4.01
N GLU A 871 14.02 5.10 5.14
CA GLU A 871 12.76 5.07 5.90
C GLU A 871 11.55 4.53 5.11
N GLY A 872 11.78 3.91 3.95
CA GLY A 872 10.77 3.24 3.15
C GLY A 872 10.29 1.92 3.75
N SER A 873 9.38 1.24 3.06
CA SER A 873 8.95 -0.11 3.47
C SER A 873 10.10 -1.10 3.33
N ALA A 874 10.26 -2.02 4.29
CA ALA A 874 11.22 -3.13 4.22
C ALA A 874 10.75 -4.24 3.25
N VAL A 875 10.34 -3.85 2.06
CA VAL A 875 9.83 -4.72 1.00
C VAL A 875 10.51 -4.34 -0.30
N GLN A 876 11.04 -5.32 -1.02
CA GLN A 876 11.76 -5.13 -2.27
C GLN A 876 11.10 -5.93 -3.39
N GLU A 877 10.93 -5.29 -4.56
CA GLU A 877 10.48 -5.98 -5.77
C GLU A 877 11.62 -6.84 -6.35
N LEU A 878 11.31 -8.08 -6.70
CA LEU A 878 12.29 -9.02 -7.27
C LEU A 878 12.25 -9.07 -8.79
N GLY A 879 11.18 -8.55 -9.40
CA GLY A 879 10.93 -8.58 -10.82
C GLY A 879 9.70 -9.39 -11.18
N LYS A 880 9.67 -9.88 -12.42
CA LYS A 880 8.48 -10.48 -13.05
C LYS A 880 8.79 -11.74 -13.83
N VAL A 881 7.81 -12.64 -13.91
CA VAL A 881 7.88 -13.90 -14.65
C VAL A 881 6.81 -13.92 -15.73
N LEU A 882 7.19 -14.20 -16.98
CA LEU A 882 6.25 -14.31 -18.09
C LEU A 882 5.23 -15.43 -17.85
N THR A 883 3.97 -15.11 -18.06
CA THR A 883 2.85 -16.05 -17.99
C THR A 883 2.36 -16.33 -19.41
N LYS A 884 2.30 -17.60 -19.80
CA LYS A 884 1.97 -18.01 -21.17
C LYS A 884 1.27 -19.36 -21.19
N PRO A 885 0.47 -19.68 -22.21
CA PRO A 885 -0.20 -20.97 -22.34
C PRO A 885 0.78 -22.15 -22.26
N GLY A 886 0.39 -23.20 -21.54
CA GLY A 886 1.19 -24.41 -21.35
C GLY A 886 2.18 -24.32 -20.18
N ARG A 887 2.29 -23.16 -19.52
CA ARG A 887 3.16 -22.96 -18.37
C ARG A 887 2.46 -23.25 -17.06
N ILE A 888 3.16 -23.94 -16.18
CA ILE A 888 2.81 -24.04 -14.76
C ILE A 888 3.87 -23.27 -13.97
N LEU A 889 3.43 -22.37 -13.09
CA LEU A 889 4.28 -21.67 -12.13
C LEU A 889 3.95 -22.19 -10.73
N ALA A 890 4.94 -22.26 -9.84
CA ALA A 890 4.68 -22.41 -8.41
C ALA A 890 5.63 -21.58 -7.56
N PHE A 891 5.13 -21.14 -6.42
CA PHE A 891 5.87 -20.30 -5.48
C PHE A 891 5.35 -20.50 -4.05
N PRO A 892 6.21 -20.34 -3.03
CA PRO A 892 5.82 -20.42 -1.63
C PRO A 892 5.06 -19.13 -1.22
N ASN A 893 4.22 -19.23 -0.19
CA ASN A 893 3.38 -18.13 0.31
C ASN A 893 4.16 -17.15 1.22
N VAL A 894 5.35 -16.76 0.77
CA VAL A 894 6.29 -15.84 1.44
C VAL A 894 6.76 -14.70 0.53
N LEU A 895 6.25 -14.64 -0.71
CA LEU A 895 6.59 -13.67 -1.76
C LEU A 895 5.43 -12.68 -2.02
#